data_AF-A0A7C4EFJ6-F1
#
_entry.id   AF-A0A7C4EFJ6-F1
#
_cell.length_a   1.000
_cell.length_b   1.000
_cell.length_c   1.000
_cell.angle_alpha   90.00
_cell.angle_beta   90.00
_cell.angle_gamma   90.00
#
_symmetry.space_group_name_H-M   'P 1'
#
loop_
_entity.id
_entity.type
_entity.pdbx_description
1 polymer ?
#
loop_
_entity_poly.entity_id
_entity_poly.type
_entity_poly.pdbx_seq_one_letter_code
_entity_poly.pdbx_strand_id
1 'polypeptide(L)'
;MSKSVSKRIVRTTILSAAVLGLGLWTGGAFAAPQTWDPNDDEGATGNSGNWGTAALQWADGTAANAISLGWTQANDAIFGGTGGGPWTITLDEAIAANSVTINTAGYTIGAAAAPALTTNTITANDSAAIAADMVITAAGAYDVALGKTLTVTGIIGDGASNFGFTKSGAGTLYLKGINTFGSNNAININAGTVQIDAESGLGAATNDIVFGGGTLRVSGSFTPGTGKTYAVGTSSSAIEVDASQTLTLPSTAGLVTADTTGVLALSGAGKVIIQSTNVAFDGTWKLDAGELEIRNANSLGDATNRPIALLSGGNLRLARSSATTWVADVVVDDNSSIIVDRTTSGTGLNQTLGTLSMGGGKTLTVTQTNYTAAPTLIFGATTLTGDATIDSAADVNVQVGAITAGSNTLTKAGAGRLILAADVVSGTLKLDNAALGTSASPRTINNLEVVGNSYIWSVSSTAWTINGAVSGTGKLIVGGTNRNAVVNIPTTGNSLGGLEVQVGKVVATDATSHGSNAIDMNLTAASMTAALTYTGSNITVANNINATIGAAANGNTGEWIRIGQNASDLGTLTMTGTLTLSNSFVAATPAAGATVKLSVGNNGILDYQGKITGTGNIGIDVVTVNNTGLVKLSNATNDFVGDVLLRQQNVKLVIAAPGALGNPSNRLITMIGQAAWVQFDASMTLPNDVMTIGSNNWDTNGNDVTMSGLITGDPATSAFFNKKGLGTLTLTNPLNTFGGVVAGGQRTVNIQGGVLATPNDGALGNSALPNNVSMDGGSFRATESFSSARVFNATATGGSILVDATKTLTLTGTLSGGLLGKGGDGTLTVNGPQSFGVGSTFTVSAGTVNLNTDAGTAATAGPTAAVANLTLNISGTGVVNFGTAQDLLKLSSTVAGGANLAGNAARIYTLADEAQLNSDVFAGKVIDSTISTNPWQIGITDQKLDAAGNPMLLVQVTRKGDANLDGTTNFTDLLRLSQNYGVSGKLFDEGDFNYDGTVNFNDLLILSQNYGQSYPAPAAPVPEPGVLGVLAIGAAGLLGRRRR
;
A
#
# COMPACT_ATOMS: atom_id res chain seq x y z
N MET A 1 -49.92 -60.67 -7.17
CA MET A 1 -50.63 -61.64 -8.05
C MET A 1 -50.60 -61.14 -9.49
N SER A 2 -49.85 -61.86 -10.35
CA SER A 2 -50.04 -62.15 -11.79
C SER A 2 -50.41 -61.09 -12.87
N LYS A 3 -49.59 -61.12 -13.94
CA LYS A 3 -49.88 -61.09 -15.40
C LYS A 3 -49.83 -59.76 -16.22
N SER A 4 -48.66 -59.55 -16.85
CA SER A 4 -48.36 -59.52 -18.31
C SER A 4 -49.38 -58.98 -19.35
N VAL A 5 -48.94 -57.99 -20.16
CA VAL A 5 -48.68 -58.02 -21.64
C VAL A 5 -48.85 -56.60 -22.25
N SER A 6 -47.81 -56.04 -22.88
CA SER A 6 -47.73 -55.65 -24.32
C SER A 6 -46.82 -54.45 -24.61
N LYS A 7 -45.74 -54.69 -25.35
CA LYS A 7 -44.78 -53.73 -25.93
C LYS A 7 -45.35 -53.16 -27.24
N ARG A 8 -45.46 -51.84 -27.36
CA ARG A 8 -45.45 -51.10 -28.64
C ARG A 8 -45.23 -49.61 -28.34
N ILE A 9 -44.17 -48.98 -28.86
CA ILE A 9 -44.16 -47.56 -29.24
C ILE A 9 -43.10 -47.39 -30.34
N VAL A 10 -43.56 -46.87 -31.47
CA VAL A 10 -42.77 -46.44 -32.63
C VAL A 10 -43.00 -44.93 -32.76
N ARG A 11 -41.88 -44.18 -32.89
CA ARG A 11 -41.65 -42.87 -33.52
C ARG A 11 -42.59 -41.68 -33.22
N THR A 12 -42.00 -40.58 -32.74
CA THR A 12 -42.31 -39.21 -33.19
C THR A 12 -41.06 -38.31 -33.05
N THR A 13 -40.53 -37.89 -34.20
CA THR A 13 -39.94 -36.58 -34.59
C THR A 13 -39.23 -35.68 -33.57
N ILE A 14 -37.91 -35.45 -33.77
CA ILE A 14 -37.29 -34.11 -33.72
C ILE A 14 -36.26 -34.02 -34.86
N LEU A 15 -36.51 -33.14 -35.82
CA LEU A 15 -35.59 -32.68 -36.86
C LEU A 15 -35.43 -31.17 -36.69
N SER A 16 -34.18 -30.68 -36.67
CA SER A 16 -33.71 -29.32 -37.01
C SER A 16 -32.24 -29.22 -36.56
N ALA A 17 -31.23 -28.79 -37.31
CA ALA A 17 -31.02 -28.62 -38.75
C ALA A 17 -29.48 -28.51 -38.91
N ALA A 18 -28.87 -29.32 -39.77
CA ALA A 18 -27.55 -29.03 -40.35
C ALA A 18 -27.57 -29.52 -41.80
N VAL A 19 -27.79 -28.57 -42.71
CA VAL A 19 -27.90 -28.78 -44.15
C VAL A 19 -26.49 -28.89 -44.75
N LEU A 20 -26.17 -30.11 -45.19
CA LEU A 20 -25.60 -30.48 -46.50
C LEU A 20 -24.56 -29.55 -47.15
N GLY A 21 -23.30 -29.97 -47.08
CA GLY A 21 -22.30 -29.78 -48.14
C GLY A 21 -22.05 -31.11 -48.87
N LEU A 22 -22.89 -31.45 -49.85
CA LEU A 22 -22.63 -32.56 -50.78
C LEU A 22 -21.60 -32.11 -51.83
N GLY A 23 -20.32 -32.29 -51.52
CA GLY A 23 -19.28 -32.41 -52.54
C GLY A 23 -19.23 -33.86 -53.02
N LEU A 24 -19.41 -34.09 -54.33
CA LEU A 24 -19.12 -35.39 -54.95
C LEU A 24 -17.66 -35.75 -54.64
N TRP A 25 -17.43 -36.74 -53.79
CA TRP A 25 -16.11 -37.30 -53.54
C TRP A 25 -16.03 -38.69 -54.16
N THR A 26 -15.11 -38.84 -55.10
CA THR A 26 -14.74 -40.11 -55.71
C THR A 26 -13.91 -40.92 -54.72
N GLY A 27 -14.50 -41.98 -54.16
CA GLY A 27 -13.83 -43.23 -53.77
C GLY A 27 -12.70 -43.15 -52.73
N GLY A 28 -13.06 -42.98 -51.45
CA GLY A 28 -12.33 -43.57 -50.32
C GLY A 28 -13.23 -44.62 -49.67
N ALA A 29 -12.73 -45.82 -49.39
CA ALA A 29 -13.50 -46.86 -48.69
C ALA A 29 -13.93 -46.33 -47.31
N PHE A 30 -15.20 -46.50 -46.94
CA PHE A 30 -15.66 -46.23 -45.57
C PHE A 30 -14.97 -47.19 -44.60
N ALA A 31 -14.50 -46.70 -43.46
CA ALA A 31 -13.97 -47.55 -42.39
C ALA A 31 -15.08 -48.53 -41.95
N ALA A 32 -14.74 -49.82 -41.84
CA ALA A 32 -15.68 -50.84 -41.42
C ALA A 32 -15.57 -51.07 -39.90
N PRO A 33 -16.67 -51.31 -39.17
CA PRO A 33 -16.60 -51.66 -37.77
C PRO A 33 -16.12 -53.09 -37.56
N GLN A 34 -15.19 -53.28 -36.63
CA GLN A 34 -14.79 -54.58 -36.09
C GLN A 34 -15.05 -54.62 -34.58
N THR A 35 -15.69 -55.69 -34.11
CA THR A 35 -16.00 -55.93 -32.70
C THR A 35 -14.99 -56.89 -32.08
N TRP A 36 -14.55 -56.59 -30.86
CA TRP A 36 -13.64 -57.43 -30.09
C TRP A 36 -14.32 -58.76 -29.70
N ASP A 37 -13.78 -59.87 -30.21
CA ASP A 37 -14.25 -61.24 -29.95
C ASP A 37 -13.06 -62.23 -29.91
N PRO A 38 -12.37 -62.33 -28.77
CA PRO A 38 -11.18 -63.17 -28.64
C PRO A 38 -11.48 -64.67 -28.43
N ASN A 39 -12.73 -65.07 -28.21
CA ASN A 39 -13.11 -66.45 -27.90
C ASN A 39 -13.92 -67.14 -29.02
N ASP A 40 -14.24 -66.43 -30.11
CA ASP A 40 -15.11 -66.95 -31.19
C ASP A 40 -16.48 -67.42 -30.64
N ASP A 41 -16.93 -66.76 -29.57
CA ASP A 41 -18.06 -67.15 -28.73
C ASP A 41 -19.30 -66.35 -29.16
N GLU A 42 -20.24 -67.04 -29.82
CA GLU A 42 -21.55 -66.48 -30.15
C GLU A 42 -22.38 -66.24 -28.87
N GLY A 43 -22.12 -65.15 -28.16
CA GLY A 43 -23.07 -64.63 -27.15
C GLY A 43 -22.49 -63.95 -25.91
N ALA A 44 -21.20 -64.10 -25.62
CA ALA A 44 -20.53 -63.50 -24.48
C ALA A 44 -19.26 -62.76 -24.92
N THR A 45 -19.45 -61.61 -25.55
CA THR A 45 -18.34 -60.73 -25.92
C THR A 45 -17.61 -60.24 -24.65
N GLY A 46 -16.28 -60.19 -24.69
CA GLY A 46 -15.41 -59.69 -23.63
C GLY A 46 -14.47 -60.70 -22.99
N ASN A 47 -13.18 -60.59 -23.34
CA ASN A 47 -12.05 -61.24 -22.68
C ASN A 47 -10.75 -60.41 -22.87
N SER A 48 -9.68 -60.76 -22.17
CA SER A 48 -8.33 -60.24 -22.44
C SER A 48 -7.73 -60.83 -23.73
N GLY A 49 -6.81 -60.12 -24.38
CA GLY A 49 -6.13 -60.61 -25.59
C GLY A 49 -5.14 -59.62 -26.21
N ASN A 50 -4.61 -59.97 -27.37
CA ASN A 50 -3.68 -59.16 -28.16
C ASN A 50 -4.40 -58.47 -29.33
N TRP A 51 -4.18 -57.16 -29.48
CA TRP A 51 -4.68 -56.40 -30.61
C TRP A 51 -3.58 -56.25 -31.65
N GLY A 52 -3.73 -56.97 -32.77
CA GLY A 52 -2.81 -56.98 -33.90
C GLY A 52 -3.45 -57.40 -35.22
N THR A 53 -2.81 -57.08 -36.34
CA THR A 53 -3.22 -57.53 -37.69
C THR A 53 -3.09 -59.05 -37.86
N ALA A 54 -2.21 -59.70 -37.09
CA ALA A 54 -2.07 -61.16 -37.05
C ALA A 54 -2.94 -61.84 -35.98
N ALA A 55 -3.48 -61.08 -35.02
CA ALA A 55 -4.27 -61.61 -33.92
C ALA A 55 -5.72 -61.82 -34.37
N LEU A 56 -6.17 -63.07 -34.41
CA LEU A 56 -7.52 -63.46 -34.82
C LEU A 56 -8.53 -63.26 -33.68
N GLN A 57 -8.74 -62.02 -33.28
CA GLN A 57 -9.57 -61.64 -32.11
C GLN A 57 -10.64 -60.58 -32.44
N TRP A 58 -10.91 -60.41 -33.74
CA TRP A 58 -11.88 -59.43 -34.26
C TRP A 58 -12.95 -60.10 -35.12
N ALA A 59 -14.17 -59.59 -35.03
CA ALA A 59 -15.30 -59.96 -35.90
C ALA A 59 -15.80 -58.72 -36.66
N ASP A 60 -16.30 -58.89 -37.90
CA ASP A 60 -16.78 -57.79 -38.77
C ASP A 60 -18.21 -57.31 -38.48
N GLY A 61 -18.83 -57.81 -37.40
CA GLY A 61 -20.19 -57.48 -37.01
C GLY A 61 -21.30 -58.07 -37.90
N THR A 62 -20.98 -58.89 -38.91
CA THR A 62 -21.99 -59.64 -39.69
C THR A 62 -22.28 -60.98 -39.02
N ALA A 63 -23.46 -61.12 -38.42
CA ALA A 63 -23.83 -62.34 -37.69
C ALA A 63 -24.04 -63.54 -38.65
N ALA A 64 -23.35 -64.65 -38.35
CA ALA A 64 -23.80 -66.06 -38.39
C ALA A 64 -22.67 -67.07 -38.67
N ASN A 65 -21.43 -66.63 -38.90
CA ASN A 65 -20.22 -67.47 -39.07
C ASN A 65 -18.96 -66.57 -39.06
N ALA A 66 -18.88 -65.62 -38.13
CA ALA A 66 -17.85 -64.59 -38.17
C ALA A 66 -16.48 -65.24 -37.95
N ILE A 67 -15.72 -65.32 -39.04
CA ILE A 67 -14.33 -65.75 -39.10
C ILE A 67 -13.57 -64.96 -38.03
N SER A 68 -12.77 -65.60 -37.18
CA SER A 68 -11.81 -64.88 -36.35
C SER A 68 -10.87 -64.13 -37.28
N LEU A 69 -11.02 -62.80 -37.39
CA LEU A 69 -10.26 -61.96 -38.31
C LEU A 69 -9.10 -61.28 -37.57
N GLY A 70 -8.04 -61.01 -38.32
CA GLY A 70 -7.03 -60.05 -37.94
C GLY A 70 -7.59 -58.63 -37.89
N TRP A 71 -6.97 -57.75 -37.10
CA TRP A 71 -7.26 -56.33 -37.15
C TRP A 71 -6.96 -55.75 -38.54
N THR A 72 -7.86 -54.95 -39.09
CA THR A 72 -7.57 -54.17 -40.31
C THR A 72 -7.30 -52.72 -39.89
N GLN A 73 -6.12 -52.20 -40.25
CA GLN A 73 -5.74 -50.83 -39.90
C GLN A 73 -6.76 -49.82 -40.44
N ALA A 74 -7.05 -48.79 -39.65
CA ALA A 74 -8.03 -47.74 -39.89
C ALA A 74 -9.51 -48.18 -39.89
N ASN A 75 -9.85 -49.37 -39.41
CA ASN A 75 -11.23 -49.72 -39.09
C ASN A 75 -11.71 -49.10 -37.76
N ASP A 76 -13.02 -49.18 -37.49
CA ASP A 76 -13.60 -48.79 -36.20
C ASP A 76 -13.50 -49.96 -35.21
N ALA A 77 -12.85 -49.74 -34.06
CA ALA A 77 -12.70 -50.75 -33.01
C ALA A 77 -13.84 -50.65 -32.00
N ILE A 78 -14.57 -51.75 -31.76
CA ILE A 78 -15.68 -51.79 -30.81
C ILE A 78 -15.44 -52.85 -29.74
N PHE A 79 -15.28 -52.42 -28.49
CA PHE A 79 -15.17 -53.27 -27.32
C PHE A 79 -16.54 -53.38 -26.63
N GLY A 80 -17.12 -54.58 -26.60
CA GLY A 80 -18.44 -54.86 -26.02
C GLY A 80 -18.42 -56.03 -25.05
N GLY A 81 -19.60 -56.48 -24.61
CA GLY A 81 -19.71 -57.63 -23.71
C GLY A 81 -20.72 -57.58 -22.61
N THR A 82 -21.06 -58.76 -22.09
CA THR A 82 -21.98 -58.96 -20.95
C THR A 82 -21.24 -59.30 -19.64
N GLY A 83 -19.91 -59.49 -19.68
CA GLY A 83 -19.13 -60.09 -18.58
C GLY A 83 -18.47 -59.16 -17.56
N GLY A 84 -18.42 -57.83 -17.77
CA GLY A 84 -17.89 -56.84 -16.80
C GLY A 84 -16.55 -57.23 -16.14
N GLY A 85 -15.44 -57.13 -16.88
CA GLY A 85 -14.12 -57.64 -16.46
C GLY A 85 -13.43 -56.83 -15.35
N PRO A 86 -12.19 -57.22 -15.07
CA PRO A 86 -11.09 -56.52 -15.73
C PRO A 86 -10.59 -57.32 -16.94
N TRP A 87 -10.58 -56.66 -18.11
CA TRP A 87 -10.08 -57.21 -19.37
C TRP A 87 -8.88 -56.38 -19.82
N THR A 88 -7.79 -57.03 -20.20
CA THR A 88 -6.59 -56.35 -20.70
C THR A 88 -6.39 -56.64 -22.18
N ILE A 89 -6.37 -55.58 -22.98
CA ILE A 89 -6.10 -55.62 -24.42
C ILE A 89 -4.66 -55.16 -24.61
N THR A 90 -3.78 -56.02 -25.10
CA THR A 90 -2.36 -55.70 -25.29
C THR A 90 -2.09 -55.43 -26.76
N LEU A 91 -1.63 -54.23 -27.11
CA LEU A 91 -1.15 -53.95 -28.47
C LEU A 91 0.12 -54.77 -28.71
N ASP A 92 0.11 -55.63 -29.74
CA ASP A 92 1.29 -56.42 -30.15
C ASP A 92 2.13 -55.70 -31.23
N GLU A 93 1.54 -54.72 -31.89
CA GLU A 93 2.15 -53.81 -32.86
C GLU A 93 1.51 -52.41 -32.79
N ALA A 94 2.02 -51.46 -33.57
CA ALA A 94 1.38 -50.15 -33.69
C ALA A 94 0.01 -50.28 -34.37
N ILE A 95 -1.04 -49.81 -33.71
CA ILE A 95 -2.42 -49.95 -34.18
C ILE A 95 -2.94 -48.59 -34.62
N ALA A 96 -3.53 -48.53 -35.81
CA ALA A 96 -4.30 -47.39 -36.28
C ALA A 96 -5.79 -47.77 -36.30
N ALA A 97 -6.63 -47.03 -35.56
CA ALA A 97 -8.07 -47.19 -35.52
C ALA A 97 -8.76 -45.87 -35.86
N ASN A 98 -9.74 -45.92 -36.77
CA ASN A 98 -10.53 -44.74 -37.15
C ASN A 98 -11.31 -44.20 -35.94
N SER A 99 -11.92 -45.10 -35.17
CA SER A 99 -12.49 -44.79 -33.87
C SER A 99 -12.33 -45.96 -32.90
N VAL A 100 -12.43 -45.67 -31.60
CA VAL A 100 -12.50 -46.67 -30.53
C VAL A 100 -13.78 -46.47 -29.74
N THR A 101 -14.64 -47.48 -29.68
CA THR A 101 -15.88 -47.47 -28.90
C THR A 101 -15.81 -48.53 -27.81
N ILE A 102 -16.10 -48.14 -26.57
CA ILE A 102 -16.09 -49.04 -25.41
C ILE A 102 -17.49 -49.04 -24.78
N ASN A 103 -18.21 -50.15 -24.93
CA ASN A 103 -19.60 -50.32 -24.52
C ASN A 103 -19.78 -51.02 -23.18
N THR A 104 -18.71 -51.60 -22.64
CA THR A 104 -18.76 -52.44 -21.43
C THR A 104 -17.62 -52.08 -20.49
N ALA A 105 -17.88 -52.08 -19.19
CA ALA A 105 -16.88 -51.76 -18.18
C ALA A 105 -15.72 -52.77 -18.14
N GLY A 106 -14.56 -52.31 -17.64
CA GLY A 106 -13.46 -53.16 -17.23
C GLY A 106 -12.34 -53.34 -18.25
N TYR A 107 -12.47 -52.77 -19.46
CA TYR A 107 -11.39 -52.80 -20.45
C TYR A 107 -10.22 -51.88 -20.07
N THR A 108 -9.01 -52.41 -20.20
CA THR A 108 -7.74 -51.68 -20.16
C THR A 108 -6.96 -51.95 -21.44
N ILE A 109 -6.78 -50.94 -22.28
CA ILE A 109 -5.95 -51.05 -23.49
C ILE A 109 -4.51 -50.68 -23.13
N GLY A 110 -3.63 -51.67 -23.04
CA GLY A 110 -2.20 -51.52 -22.75
C GLY A 110 -1.33 -51.91 -23.95
N ALA A 111 -0.01 -51.78 -23.82
CA ALA A 111 0.95 -52.04 -24.89
C ALA A 111 2.11 -52.93 -24.40
N ALA A 112 2.60 -53.84 -25.25
CA ALA A 112 3.83 -54.58 -25.00
C ALA A 112 5.05 -53.77 -25.49
N ALA A 113 5.73 -53.03 -24.60
CA ALA A 113 6.95 -52.25 -24.88
C ALA A 113 7.07 -51.62 -26.29
N ALA A 114 6.59 -50.37 -26.42
CA ALA A 114 6.70 -49.45 -27.59
C ALA A 114 5.60 -49.37 -28.68
N PRO A 115 4.54 -50.21 -28.75
CA PRO A 115 3.44 -49.96 -29.68
C PRO A 115 2.49 -48.86 -29.16
N ALA A 116 2.07 -47.97 -30.07
CA ALA A 116 1.14 -46.89 -29.78
C ALA A 116 -0.20 -47.10 -30.52
N LEU A 117 -1.28 -46.60 -29.92
CA LEU A 117 -2.61 -46.55 -30.52
C LEU A 117 -2.79 -45.21 -31.24
N THR A 118 -2.86 -45.25 -32.57
CA THR A 118 -3.20 -44.09 -33.40
C THR A 118 -4.71 -44.02 -33.58
N THR A 119 -5.37 -43.05 -32.94
CA THR A 119 -6.81 -42.81 -33.13
C THR A 119 -7.17 -41.38 -32.77
N ASN A 120 -8.14 -40.81 -33.46
CA ASN A 120 -8.62 -39.45 -33.21
C ASN A 120 -9.93 -39.41 -32.44
N THR A 121 -10.69 -40.52 -32.38
CA THR A 121 -12.03 -40.54 -31.80
C THR A 121 -12.19 -41.68 -30.81
N ILE A 122 -12.59 -41.37 -29.58
CA ILE A 122 -12.91 -42.36 -28.56
C ILE A 122 -14.30 -42.10 -27.98
N THR A 123 -15.15 -43.12 -27.98
CA THR A 123 -16.45 -43.13 -27.31
C THR A 123 -16.45 -44.15 -26.18
N ALA A 124 -16.54 -43.70 -24.93
CA ALA A 124 -16.62 -44.54 -23.75
C ALA A 124 -18.04 -44.50 -23.17
N ASN A 125 -18.86 -45.47 -23.57
CA ASN A 125 -20.21 -45.66 -23.03
C ASN A 125 -20.19 -46.32 -21.63
N ASP A 126 -19.06 -46.91 -21.24
CA ASP A 126 -18.79 -47.39 -19.88
C ASP A 126 -17.34 -47.06 -19.45
N SER A 127 -17.04 -47.25 -18.17
CA SER A 127 -15.73 -46.91 -17.61
C SER A 127 -14.63 -47.86 -18.10
N ALA A 128 -13.51 -47.28 -18.53
CA ALA A 128 -12.39 -48.00 -19.13
C ALA A 128 -11.06 -47.26 -18.91
N ALA A 129 -9.95 -47.93 -19.23
CA ALA A 129 -8.62 -47.36 -19.16
C ALA A 129 -7.83 -47.56 -20.47
N ILE A 130 -6.96 -46.60 -20.78
CA ILE A 130 -5.97 -46.68 -21.87
C ILE A 130 -4.60 -46.42 -21.25
N ALA A 131 -3.82 -47.49 -21.13
CA ALA A 131 -2.46 -47.47 -20.63
C ALA A 131 -1.41 -47.45 -21.75
N ALA A 132 -1.79 -47.79 -22.98
CA ALA A 132 -0.94 -47.62 -24.16
C ALA A 132 -0.73 -46.13 -24.48
N ASP A 133 0.44 -45.78 -25.00
CA ASP A 133 0.67 -44.46 -25.59
C ASP A 133 -0.26 -44.27 -26.80
N MET A 134 -0.71 -43.04 -27.01
CA MET A 134 -1.62 -42.65 -28.06
C MET A 134 -0.99 -41.63 -29.01
N VAL A 135 -1.32 -41.75 -30.28
CA VAL A 135 -0.96 -40.75 -31.30
C VAL A 135 -2.23 -40.21 -31.96
N ILE A 136 -2.43 -38.89 -31.90
CA ILE A 136 -3.48 -38.20 -32.67
C ILE A 136 -2.88 -37.61 -33.93
N THR A 137 -3.62 -37.70 -35.03
CA THR A 137 -3.22 -37.18 -36.36
C THR A 137 -4.16 -36.08 -36.86
N ALA A 138 -5.21 -35.79 -36.09
CA ALA A 138 -6.14 -34.68 -36.25
C ALA A 138 -6.66 -34.24 -34.86
N ALA A 139 -7.54 -33.25 -34.81
CA ALA A 139 -8.18 -32.84 -33.57
C ALA A 139 -8.93 -34.02 -32.93
N GLY A 140 -8.58 -34.35 -31.69
CA GLY A 140 -9.17 -35.47 -30.96
C GLY A 140 -10.64 -35.22 -30.59
N ALA A 141 -11.45 -36.28 -30.52
CA ALA A 141 -12.83 -36.25 -30.05
C ALA A 141 -13.05 -37.36 -29.01
N TYR A 142 -13.30 -36.98 -27.77
CA TYR A 142 -13.51 -37.88 -26.66
C TYR A 142 -14.93 -37.72 -26.12
N ASP A 143 -15.78 -38.73 -26.29
CA ASP A 143 -17.13 -38.76 -25.73
C ASP A 143 -17.20 -39.77 -24.58
N VAL A 144 -17.57 -39.32 -23.38
CA VAL A 144 -17.69 -40.21 -22.20
C VAL A 144 -19.08 -40.09 -21.62
N ALA A 145 -19.76 -41.23 -21.46
CA ALA A 145 -21.13 -41.27 -20.97
C ALA A 145 -21.27 -40.81 -19.49
N LEU A 146 -22.46 -40.33 -19.13
CA LEU A 146 -22.77 -39.81 -17.79
C LEU A 146 -22.42 -40.83 -16.69
N GLY A 147 -21.68 -40.37 -15.68
CA GLY A 147 -21.26 -41.19 -14.53
C GLY A 147 -20.19 -42.23 -14.84
N LYS A 148 -19.60 -42.20 -16.04
CA LYS A 148 -18.51 -43.08 -16.47
C LYS A 148 -17.17 -42.34 -16.50
N THR A 149 -16.08 -43.10 -16.45
CA THR A 149 -14.72 -42.55 -16.47
C THR A 149 -13.85 -43.28 -17.49
N LEU A 150 -13.26 -42.53 -18.42
CA LEU A 150 -12.15 -42.99 -19.26
C LEU A 150 -10.84 -42.49 -18.65
N THR A 151 -9.99 -43.40 -18.19
CA THR A 151 -8.67 -43.04 -17.63
C THR A 151 -7.56 -43.29 -18.64
N VAL A 152 -6.81 -42.27 -19.02
CA VAL A 152 -5.68 -42.39 -19.94
C VAL A 152 -4.38 -42.17 -19.16
N THR A 153 -3.59 -43.23 -19.00
CA THR A 153 -2.28 -43.18 -18.34
C THR A 153 -1.11 -43.14 -19.32
N GLY A 154 -1.31 -43.60 -20.56
CA GLY A 154 -0.32 -43.46 -21.63
C GLY A 154 -0.14 -42.01 -22.06
N ILE A 155 0.97 -41.72 -22.73
CA ILE A 155 1.27 -40.41 -23.30
C ILE A 155 0.41 -40.21 -24.55
N ILE A 156 -0.32 -39.10 -24.62
CA ILE A 156 -0.94 -38.64 -25.86
C ILE A 156 0.03 -37.69 -26.55
N GLY A 157 0.48 -38.05 -27.75
CA GLY A 157 1.29 -37.20 -28.63
C GLY A 157 0.65 -37.02 -30.00
N ASP A 158 1.19 -36.11 -30.79
CA ASP A 158 0.77 -35.90 -32.18
C ASP A 158 1.95 -35.80 -33.16
N GLY A 159 3.18 -36.00 -32.65
CA GLY A 159 4.44 -35.95 -33.41
C GLY A 159 4.79 -34.59 -34.02
N ALA A 160 3.88 -33.61 -33.98
CA ALA A 160 3.98 -32.35 -34.69
C ALA A 160 3.48 -31.13 -33.88
N SER A 161 2.96 -31.33 -32.67
CA SER A 161 2.45 -30.32 -31.75
C SER A 161 1.42 -29.38 -32.38
N ASN A 162 0.47 -29.93 -33.12
CA ASN A 162 -0.48 -29.20 -33.97
C ASN A 162 -1.96 -29.40 -33.60
N PHE A 163 -2.28 -30.37 -32.73
CA PHE A 163 -3.67 -30.76 -32.52
C PHE A 163 -4.07 -30.68 -31.04
N GLY A 164 -5.26 -30.12 -30.79
CA GLY A 164 -5.96 -30.21 -29.51
C GLY A 164 -7.04 -31.29 -29.54
N PHE A 165 -7.99 -31.24 -28.60
CA PHE A 165 -9.12 -32.16 -28.59
C PHE A 165 -10.42 -31.51 -28.12
N THR A 166 -11.53 -32.18 -28.39
CA THR A 166 -12.86 -31.86 -27.87
C THR A 166 -13.34 -32.96 -26.95
N LYS A 167 -13.74 -32.60 -25.73
CA LYS A 167 -14.42 -33.46 -24.78
C LYS A 167 -15.93 -33.21 -24.86
N SER A 168 -16.67 -34.27 -25.25
CA SER A 168 -18.13 -34.36 -25.23
C SER A 168 -18.61 -35.44 -24.24
N GLY A 169 -19.92 -35.55 -24.05
CA GLY A 169 -20.51 -36.47 -23.09
C GLY A 169 -20.36 -36.01 -21.63
N ALA A 170 -21.30 -36.41 -20.77
CA ALA A 170 -21.39 -35.90 -19.41
C ALA A 170 -20.47 -36.62 -18.39
N GLY A 171 -19.69 -37.62 -18.81
CA GLY A 171 -18.74 -38.35 -17.98
C GLY A 171 -17.35 -37.70 -17.87
N THR A 172 -16.42 -38.41 -17.23
CA THR A 172 -15.07 -37.94 -16.91
C THR A 172 -14.03 -38.53 -17.87
N LEU A 173 -13.21 -37.67 -18.47
CA LEU A 173 -11.94 -38.03 -19.11
C LEU A 173 -10.81 -37.69 -18.14
N TYR A 174 -10.10 -38.69 -17.61
CA TYR A 174 -9.00 -38.48 -16.67
C TYR A 174 -7.67 -38.69 -17.37
N LEU A 175 -6.91 -37.60 -17.55
CA LEU A 175 -5.62 -37.59 -18.22
C LEU A 175 -4.50 -37.59 -17.17
N LYS A 176 -3.76 -38.70 -17.10
CA LYS A 176 -2.67 -38.90 -16.14
C LYS A 176 -1.28 -38.92 -16.78
N GLY A 177 -1.21 -39.15 -18.09
CA GLY A 177 0.05 -39.14 -18.84
C GLY A 177 0.71 -37.76 -18.88
N ILE A 178 2.02 -37.73 -19.11
CA ILE A 178 2.76 -36.51 -19.47
C ILE A 178 2.57 -36.33 -20.98
N ASN A 179 1.51 -35.62 -21.35
CA ASN A 179 1.09 -35.49 -22.74
C ASN A 179 1.93 -34.46 -23.49
N THR A 180 2.10 -34.66 -24.80
CA THR A 180 2.97 -33.83 -25.66
C THR A 180 2.27 -33.26 -26.91
N PHE A 181 0.95 -33.51 -27.05
CA PHE A 181 0.16 -32.97 -28.16
C PHE A 181 0.03 -31.44 -28.12
N GLY A 182 -0.16 -30.85 -29.30
CA GLY A 182 -0.50 -29.43 -29.48
C GLY A 182 0.62 -28.43 -29.18
N SER A 183 0.42 -27.19 -29.62
CA SER A 183 1.17 -25.98 -29.26
C SER A 183 0.34 -24.76 -29.67
N ASN A 184 -0.22 -24.03 -28.70
CA ASN A 184 -1.25 -22.99 -28.92
C ASN A 184 -2.55 -23.54 -29.54
N ASN A 185 -2.93 -24.77 -29.18
CA ASN A 185 -4.15 -25.40 -29.66
C ASN A 185 -5.24 -25.43 -28.59
N ALA A 186 -6.50 -25.40 -29.03
CA ALA A 186 -7.66 -25.43 -28.13
C ALA A 186 -7.98 -26.84 -27.62
N ILE A 187 -8.18 -26.95 -26.31
CA ILE A 187 -8.82 -28.06 -25.63
C ILE A 187 -10.25 -27.63 -25.30
N ASN A 188 -11.22 -28.12 -26.08
CA ASN A 188 -12.63 -27.77 -25.92
C ASN A 188 -13.30 -28.70 -24.91
N ILE A 189 -13.72 -28.16 -23.77
CA ILE A 189 -14.46 -28.91 -22.73
C ILE A 189 -15.94 -28.55 -22.85
N ASN A 190 -16.65 -29.24 -23.75
CA ASN A 190 -18.04 -28.92 -24.08
C ASN A 190 -19.05 -29.56 -23.11
N ALA A 191 -18.71 -30.71 -22.52
CA ALA A 191 -19.56 -31.39 -21.54
C ALA A 191 -18.75 -32.32 -20.62
N GLY A 192 -19.34 -32.63 -19.45
CA GLY A 192 -18.73 -33.53 -18.46
C GLY A 192 -17.44 -32.95 -17.88
N THR A 193 -16.51 -33.82 -17.51
CA THR A 193 -15.28 -33.42 -16.80
C THR A 193 -14.03 -33.86 -17.55
N VAL A 194 -13.03 -32.98 -17.65
CA VAL A 194 -11.63 -33.35 -17.89
C VAL A 194 -10.91 -33.26 -16.56
N GLN A 195 -10.34 -34.37 -16.07
CA GLN A 195 -9.59 -34.41 -14.82
C GLN A 195 -8.09 -34.52 -15.11
N ILE A 196 -7.27 -33.79 -14.34
CA ILE A 196 -5.81 -33.77 -14.41
C ILE A 196 -5.16 -33.66 -13.03
N ASP A 197 -3.98 -34.25 -12.87
CA ASP A 197 -3.16 -34.15 -11.65
C ASP A 197 -2.07 -33.06 -11.75
N ALA A 198 -1.66 -32.72 -12.98
CA ALA A 198 -0.64 -31.72 -13.29
C ALA A 198 -0.90 -31.10 -14.66
N GLU A 199 -0.32 -29.92 -14.94
CA GLU A 199 -0.46 -29.25 -16.25
C GLU A 199 -0.06 -30.15 -17.42
N SER A 200 0.93 -31.03 -17.25
CA SER A 200 1.38 -31.96 -18.29
C SER A 200 0.29 -32.89 -18.81
N GLY A 201 -0.81 -33.07 -18.08
CA GLY A 201 -1.99 -33.79 -18.58
C GLY A 201 -2.70 -33.08 -19.74
N LEU A 202 -2.47 -31.78 -19.93
CA LEU A 202 -3.10 -30.95 -20.97
C LEU A 202 -2.23 -30.80 -22.24
N GLY A 203 -1.16 -31.57 -22.39
CA GLY A 203 -0.25 -31.46 -23.53
C GLY A 203 0.75 -30.32 -23.34
N ALA A 204 1.13 -29.64 -24.43
CA ALA A 204 2.02 -28.49 -24.36
C ALA A 204 1.47 -27.37 -23.44
N ALA A 205 2.38 -26.72 -22.70
CA ALA A 205 2.03 -25.64 -21.75
C ALA A 205 1.31 -24.46 -22.41
N THR A 206 1.43 -24.30 -23.73
CA THR A 206 0.76 -23.25 -24.51
C THR A 206 -0.65 -23.61 -24.98
N ASN A 207 -1.12 -24.85 -24.78
CA ASN A 207 -2.47 -25.25 -25.20
C ASN A 207 -3.54 -24.49 -24.41
N ASP A 208 -4.49 -23.87 -25.12
CA ASP A 208 -5.58 -23.11 -24.54
C ASP A 208 -6.69 -24.04 -24.03
N ILE A 209 -7.37 -23.61 -22.97
CA ILE A 209 -8.59 -24.25 -22.48
C ILE A 209 -9.79 -23.44 -22.94
N VAL A 210 -10.72 -24.09 -23.63
CA VAL A 210 -11.97 -23.48 -24.08
C VAL A 210 -13.12 -24.18 -23.37
N PHE A 211 -13.79 -23.44 -22.51
CA PHE A 211 -14.93 -23.90 -21.73
C PHE A 211 -16.23 -23.73 -22.54
N GLY A 212 -16.81 -24.86 -22.96
CA GLY A 212 -18.05 -24.91 -23.74
C GLY A 212 -19.26 -25.45 -22.97
N GLY A 213 -19.18 -25.55 -21.63
CA GLY A 213 -20.23 -26.10 -20.77
C GLY A 213 -19.78 -27.24 -19.84
N GLY A 214 -18.51 -27.68 -19.92
CA GLY A 214 -17.97 -28.72 -19.05
C GLY A 214 -17.04 -28.21 -17.94
N THR A 215 -16.39 -29.15 -17.26
CA THR A 215 -15.59 -28.91 -16.05
C THR A 215 -14.14 -29.32 -16.26
N LEU A 216 -13.20 -28.45 -15.88
CA LEU A 216 -11.80 -28.84 -15.66
C LEU A 216 -11.62 -29.17 -14.17
N ARG A 217 -11.36 -30.44 -13.86
CA ARG A 217 -11.09 -30.89 -12.50
C ARG A 217 -9.59 -31.03 -12.25
N VAL A 218 -9.12 -30.42 -11.17
CA VAL A 218 -7.71 -30.36 -10.76
C VAL A 218 -7.55 -31.15 -9.46
N SER A 219 -6.91 -32.32 -9.55
CA SER A 219 -6.65 -33.22 -8.42
C SER A 219 -5.24 -33.09 -7.82
N GLY A 220 -4.35 -32.28 -8.41
CA GLY A 220 -3.04 -31.93 -7.86
C GLY A 220 -2.74 -30.44 -7.97
N SER A 221 -1.94 -29.90 -7.05
CA SER A 221 -1.60 -28.47 -7.02
C SER A 221 -0.53 -28.12 -8.05
N PHE A 222 -0.76 -27.10 -8.87
CA PHE A 222 0.23 -26.58 -9.83
C PHE A 222 -0.05 -25.14 -10.27
N THR A 223 0.97 -24.55 -10.90
CA THR A 223 0.90 -23.26 -11.60
C THR A 223 1.15 -23.55 -13.09
N PRO A 224 0.18 -23.32 -13.98
CA PRO A 224 0.36 -23.49 -15.41
C PRO A 224 1.43 -22.54 -15.97
N GLY A 225 2.08 -22.94 -17.07
CA GLY A 225 3.02 -22.12 -17.81
C GLY A 225 2.42 -20.79 -18.32
N THR A 226 3.28 -19.81 -18.56
CA THR A 226 2.87 -18.50 -19.09
C THR A 226 2.40 -18.63 -20.55
N GLY A 227 1.32 -17.94 -20.92
CA GLY A 227 0.81 -17.90 -22.31
C GLY A 227 -0.43 -18.74 -22.60
N LYS A 228 -0.93 -19.51 -21.62
CA LYS A 228 -2.18 -20.26 -21.73
C LYS A 228 -3.41 -19.36 -21.60
N THR A 229 -4.36 -19.50 -22.52
CA THR A 229 -5.66 -18.84 -22.49
C THR A 229 -6.73 -19.77 -21.91
N TYR A 230 -7.60 -19.23 -21.05
CA TYR A 230 -8.83 -19.83 -20.54
C TYR A 230 -9.99 -19.04 -21.12
N ALA A 231 -10.57 -19.54 -22.21
CA ALA A 231 -11.70 -18.91 -22.88
C ALA A 231 -13.02 -19.47 -22.33
N VAL A 232 -13.92 -18.61 -21.89
CA VAL A 232 -15.24 -18.98 -21.37
C VAL A 232 -16.31 -18.69 -22.42
N GLY A 233 -17.02 -19.74 -22.84
CA GLY A 233 -18.17 -19.65 -23.74
C GLY A 233 -19.46 -19.21 -23.04
N THR A 234 -20.58 -19.35 -23.74
CA THR A 234 -21.91 -18.92 -23.27
C THR A 234 -22.58 -19.90 -22.31
N SER A 235 -22.10 -21.15 -22.26
CA SER A 235 -22.63 -22.18 -21.36
C SER A 235 -21.89 -22.18 -20.04
N SER A 236 -22.62 -22.36 -18.94
CA SER A 236 -22.02 -22.43 -17.60
C SER A 236 -21.02 -23.57 -17.54
N SER A 237 -19.80 -23.24 -17.16
CA SER A 237 -18.66 -24.15 -17.10
C SER A 237 -18.03 -24.07 -15.72
N ALA A 238 -17.13 -25.00 -15.38
CA ALA A 238 -16.54 -25.01 -14.04
C ALA A 238 -15.04 -25.34 -14.02
N ILE A 239 -14.37 -24.81 -13.01
CA ILE A 239 -13.11 -25.32 -12.49
C ILE A 239 -13.41 -25.98 -11.14
N GLU A 240 -13.13 -27.27 -11.03
CA GLU A 240 -13.28 -28.02 -9.80
C GLU A 240 -11.89 -28.31 -9.23
N VAL A 241 -11.54 -27.71 -8.10
CA VAL A 241 -10.26 -27.98 -7.42
C VAL A 241 -10.53 -28.88 -6.22
N ASP A 242 -9.86 -30.03 -6.17
CA ASP A 242 -10.02 -30.98 -5.05
C ASP A 242 -9.58 -30.35 -3.72
N ALA A 243 -10.11 -30.86 -2.61
CA ALA A 243 -9.81 -30.35 -1.29
C ALA A 243 -8.28 -30.31 -1.02
N SER A 244 -7.83 -29.25 -0.37
CA SER A 244 -6.41 -28.97 -0.11
C SER A 244 -5.51 -28.77 -1.34
N GLN A 245 -6.06 -28.80 -2.56
CA GLN A 245 -5.31 -28.47 -3.77
C GLN A 245 -5.44 -26.98 -4.13
N THR A 246 -4.44 -26.47 -4.85
CA THR A 246 -4.41 -25.10 -5.35
C THR A 246 -4.07 -25.07 -6.83
N LEU A 247 -4.94 -24.46 -7.64
CA LEU A 247 -4.62 -24.06 -9.01
C LEU A 247 -4.24 -22.59 -9.01
N THR A 248 -3.00 -22.27 -9.41
CA THR A 248 -2.55 -20.88 -9.51
C THR A 248 -2.49 -20.46 -10.97
N LEU A 249 -3.43 -19.66 -11.45
CA LEU A 249 -3.39 -19.15 -12.82
C LEU A 249 -2.15 -18.26 -13.03
N PRO A 250 -1.53 -18.29 -14.22
CA PRO A 250 -0.28 -17.58 -14.50
C PRO A 250 -0.43 -16.05 -14.35
N SER A 251 0.69 -15.35 -14.23
CA SER A 251 0.72 -13.89 -14.06
C SER A 251 0.44 -13.09 -15.34
N THR A 252 0.51 -13.74 -16.51
CA THR A 252 0.14 -13.15 -17.80
C THR A 252 -1.37 -13.21 -18.01
N ALA A 253 -1.95 -12.19 -18.65
CA ALA A 253 -3.36 -12.19 -19.05
C ALA A 253 -3.68 -13.47 -19.83
N GLY A 254 -4.77 -14.14 -19.46
CA GLY A 254 -5.14 -15.41 -20.07
C GLY A 254 -6.61 -15.76 -19.89
N LEU A 255 -7.34 -15.14 -18.98
CA LEU A 255 -8.78 -15.38 -18.87
C LEU A 255 -9.54 -14.41 -19.78
N VAL A 256 -10.41 -14.97 -20.63
CA VAL A 256 -11.20 -14.23 -21.63
C VAL A 256 -12.60 -14.82 -21.68
N THR A 257 -13.60 -13.98 -21.94
CA THR A 257 -14.96 -14.41 -22.24
C THR A 257 -15.28 -14.08 -23.69
N ALA A 258 -16.10 -14.93 -24.32
CA ALA A 258 -16.66 -14.62 -25.64
C ALA A 258 -17.93 -13.76 -25.54
N ASP A 259 -18.57 -13.71 -24.37
CA ASP A 259 -19.83 -13.03 -24.10
C ASP A 259 -20.00 -12.75 -22.59
N THR A 260 -20.67 -11.65 -22.28
CA THR A 260 -21.11 -11.19 -20.96
C THR A 260 -21.96 -12.20 -20.16
N THR A 261 -22.57 -13.19 -20.84
CA THR A 261 -23.39 -14.22 -20.19
C THR A 261 -22.59 -15.43 -19.69
N GLY A 262 -21.31 -15.53 -20.04
CA GLY A 262 -20.47 -16.67 -19.68
C GLY A 262 -20.32 -16.80 -18.17
N VAL A 263 -20.58 -18.00 -17.63
CA VAL A 263 -20.41 -18.32 -16.20
C VAL A 263 -19.28 -19.31 -16.04
N LEU A 264 -18.26 -18.94 -15.27
CA LEU A 264 -17.20 -19.84 -14.82
C LEU A 264 -17.34 -20.08 -13.32
N ALA A 265 -17.76 -21.30 -12.96
CA ALA A 265 -17.97 -21.70 -11.58
C ALA A 265 -16.70 -22.28 -10.95
N LEU A 266 -16.45 -21.94 -9.69
CA LEU A 266 -15.55 -22.68 -8.81
C LEU A 266 -16.41 -23.59 -7.92
N SER A 267 -16.39 -24.89 -8.19
CA SER A 267 -17.27 -25.87 -7.52
C SER A 267 -16.54 -26.82 -6.57
N GLY A 268 -15.21 -26.85 -6.59
CA GLY A 268 -14.40 -27.69 -5.71
C GLY A 268 -14.06 -27.00 -4.38
N ALA A 269 -13.81 -27.79 -3.33
CA ALA A 269 -13.46 -27.26 -2.00
C ALA A 269 -12.02 -26.70 -1.91
N GLY A 270 -11.21 -26.88 -2.94
CA GLY A 270 -9.86 -26.34 -3.04
C GLY A 270 -9.82 -24.85 -3.36
N LYS A 271 -8.66 -24.40 -3.83
CA LYS A 271 -8.34 -22.99 -4.03
C LYS A 271 -7.94 -22.68 -5.47
N VAL A 272 -8.43 -21.56 -5.99
CA VAL A 272 -7.95 -20.95 -7.25
C VAL A 272 -7.31 -19.61 -6.94
N ILE A 273 -6.11 -19.35 -7.47
CA ILE A 273 -5.42 -18.06 -7.34
C ILE A 273 -5.33 -17.39 -8.71
N ILE A 274 -5.80 -16.15 -8.82
CA ILE A 274 -5.66 -15.32 -10.02
C ILE A 274 -4.67 -14.19 -9.75
N GLN A 275 -3.56 -14.21 -10.48
CA GLN A 275 -2.48 -13.23 -10.35
C GLN A 275 -2.39 -12.29 -11.57
N SER A 276 -3.02 -12.68 -12.67
CA SER A 276 -3.05 -11.95 -13.93
C SER A 276 -4.01 -10.75 -13.93
N THR A 277 -3.81 -9.89 -14.92
CA THR A 277 -4.71 -8.81 -15.34
C THR A 277 -5.63 -9.37 -16.43
N ASN A 278 -6.93 -9.47 -16.22
CA ASN A 278 -7.89 -10.10 -17.15
C ASN A 278 -8.91 -9.09 -17.70
N VAL A 279 -8.43 -8.00 -18.30
CA VAL A 279 -9.30 -6.89 -18.75
C VAL A 279 -10.39 -7.29 -19.75
N ALA A 280 -10.16 -8.35 -20.52
CA ALA A 280 -11.08 -8.86 -21.53
C ALA A 280 -12.12 -9.85 -20.97
N PHE A 281 -12.13 -10.11 -19.66
CA PHE A 281 -13.18 -10.89 -19.03
C PHE A 281 -14.35 -9.98 -18.64
N ASP A 282 -15.54 -10.31 -19.14
CA ASP A 282 -16.80 -9.59 -18.93
C ASP A 282 -17.94 -10.50 -18.41
N GLY A 283 -17.63 -11.75 -18.08
CA GLY A 283 -18.58 -12.75 -17.59
C GLY A 283 -18.78 -12.77 -16.08
N THR A 284 -19.34 -13.88 -15.59
CA THR A 284 -19.60 -14.13 -14.17
C THR A 284 -18.64 -15.18 -13.62
N TRP A 285 -17.94 -14.84 -12.53
CA TRP A 285 -17.31 -15.81 -11.65
C TRP A 285 -18.32 -16.26 -10.61
N LYS A 286 -18.70 -17.55 -10.65
CA LYS A 286 -19.61 -18.15 -9.66
C LYS A 286 -18.81 -18.96 -8.65
N LEU A 287 -18.96 -18.69 -7.37
CA LEU A 287 -18.22 -19.35 -6.30
C LEU A 287 -19.20 -20.27 -5.57
N ASP A 288 -19.33 -21.50 -6.06
CA ASP A 288 -20.21 -22.53 -5.49
C ASP A 288 -19.57 -23.19 -4.25
N ALA A 289 -18.24 -23.30 -4.24
CA ALA A 289 -17.46 -23.81 -3.11
C ALA A 289 -16.03 -23.25 -3.12
N GLY A 290 -15.24 -23.65 -2.13
CA GLY A 290 -13.80 -23.40 -2.10
C GLY A 290 -13.43 -21.92 -1.90
N GLU A 291 -12.24 -21.54 -2.35
CA GLU A 291 -11.73 -20.18 -2.24
C GLU A 291 -11.16 -19.68 -3.58
N LEU A 292 -11.64 -18.51 -4.02
CA LEU A 292 -11.03 -17.75 -5.11
C LEU A 292 -10.18 -16.61 -4.51
N GLU A 293 -8.87 -16.71 -4.61
CA GLU A 293 -7.95 -15.64 -4.23
C GLU A 293 -7.56 -14.79 -5.44
N ILE A 294 -7.78 -13.48 -5.33
CA ILE A 294 -7.40 -12.52 -6.37
C ILE A 294 -6.31 -11.58 -5.87
N ARG A 295 -5.28 -11.34 -6.71
CA ARG A 295 -4.07 -10.56 -6.35
C ARG A 295 -3.87 -9.30 -7.19
N ASN A 296 -4.65 -9.12 -8.26
CA ASN A 296 -4.53 -8.00 -9.19
C ASN A 296 -5.85 -7.22 -9.27
N ALA A 297 -5.80 -5.89 -9.33
CA ALA A 297 -6.99 -5.04 -9.40
C ALA A 297 -7.99 -5.48 -10.49
N ASN A 298 -7.47 -5.98 -11.62
CA ASN A 298 -8.28 -6.44 -12.75
C ASN A 298 -8.32 -7.98 -12.85
N SER A 299 -8.15 -8.71 -11.75
CA SER A 299 -8.17 -10.19 -11.77
C SER A 299 -9.51 -10.75 -12.27
N LEU A 300 -10.62 -10.07 -11.99
CA LEU A 300 -11.96 -10.50 -12.40
C LEU A 300 -12.44 -9.81 -13.68
N GLY A 301 -11.72 -8.85 -14.25
CA GLY A 301 -12.21 -7.98 -15.33
C GLY A 301 -11.78 -6.53 -15.15
N ASP A 302 -12.22 -5.64 -16.04
CA ASP A 302 -11.98 -4.19 -15.94
C ASP A 302 -13.26 -3.38 -15.68
N ALA A 303 -13.11 -2.06 -15.57
CA ALA A 303 -14.23 -1.14 -15.33
C ALA A 303 -15.18 -0.98 -16.51
N THR A 304 -14.71 -1.24 -17.73
CA THR A 304 -15.52 -1.17 -18.95
C THR A 304 -16.54 -2.29 -18.97
N ASN A 305 -16.11 -3.47 -18.53
CA ASN A 305 -16.83 -4.72 -18.68
C ASN A 305 -17.65 -5.13 -17.45
N ARG A 306 -17.35 -4.56 -16.26
CA ARG A 306 -18.10 -4.74 -14.99
C ARG A 306 -18.49 -6.21 -14.71
N PRO A 307 -17.50 -7.09 -14.50
CA PRO A 307 -17.74 -8.51 -14.24
C PRO A 307 -18.56 -8.73 -12.97
N ILE A 308 -19.19 -9.90 -12.85
CA ILE A 308 -19.97 -10.29 -11.67
C ILE A 308 -19.21 -11.35 -10.87
N ALA A 309 -19.07 -11.12 -9.56
CA ALA A 309 -18.71 -12.15 -8.59
C ALA A 309 -19.98 -12.65 -7.88
N LEU A 310 -20.46 -13.82 -8.29
CA LEU A 310 -21.63 -14.49 -7.72
C LEU A 310 -21.19 -15.46 -6.61
N LEU A 311 -21.50 -15.13 -5.36
CA LEU A 311 -21.13 -15.88 -4.16
C LEU A 311 -22.26 -16.85 -3.75
N SER A 312 -22.10 -18.12 -4.15
CA SER A 312 -23.08 -19.20 -4.03
C SER A 312 -22.62 -20.31 -3.07
N GLY A 313 -21.91 -19.94 -2.00
CA GLY A 313 -21.41 -20.86 -0.97
C GLY A 313 -19.89 -20.86 -0.81
N GLY A 314 -19.16 -20.33 -1.78
CA GLY A 314 -17.71 -20.20 -1.76
C GLY A 314 -17.17 -18.92 -1.10
N ASN A 315 -15.84 -18.81 -1.05
CA ASN A 315 -15.13 -17.70 -0.41
C ASN A 315 -14.36 -16.87 -1.44
N LEU A 316 -14.48 -15.54 -1.37
CA LEU A 316 -13.67 -14.61 -2.17
C LEU A 316 -12.59 -13.97 -1.29
N ARG A 317 -11.30 -14.18 -1.61
CA ARG A 317 -10.16 -13.57 -0.91
C ARG A 317 -9.54 -12.45 -1.72
N LEU A 318 -9.55 -11.23 -1.16
CA LEU A 318 -8.97 -10.03 -1.76
C LEU A 318 -7.53 -9.83 -1.25
N ALA A 319 -6.54 -10.47 -1.88
CA ALA A 319 -5.16 -10.49 -1.40
C ALA A 319 -4.30 -9.38 -2.01
N ARG A 320 -4.45 -8.15 -1.50
CA ARG A 320 -3.60 -7.01 -1.92
C ARG A 320 -3.05 -6.20 -0.76
N SER A 321 -1.79 -5.81 -0.92
CA SER A 321 -1.05 -5.00 0.05
C SER A 321 -1.11 -3.49 -0.24
N SER A 322 -2.07 -3.07 -1.08
CA SER A 322 -2.38 -1.67 -1.42
C SER A 322 -3.90 -1.48 -1.50
N ALA A 323 -4.40 -0.28 -1.16
CA ALA A 323 -5.81 0.05 -1.39
C ALA A 323 -6.15 -0.16 -2.87
N THR A 324 -7.27 -0.83 -3.16
CA THR A 324 -7.57 -1.31 -4.52
C THR A 324 -9.06 -1.21 -4.81
N THR A 325 -9.39 -0.80 -6.03
CA THR A 325 -10.74 -0.91 -6.60
C THR A 325 -10.78 -2.06 -7.60
N TRP A 326 -11.60 -3.07 -7.33
CA TRP A 326 -11.70 -4.33 -8.08
C TRP A 326 -12.81 -4.34 -9.13
N VAL A 327 -13.67 -3.31 -9.12
CA VAL A 327 -14.76 -3.01 -10.07
C VAL A 327 -15.86 -4.07 -10.27
N ALA A 328 -15.65 -5.30 -9.80
CA ALA A 328 -16.62 -6.38 -9.89
C ALA A 328 -17.87 -6.12 -9.04
N ASP A 329 -19.05 -6.28 -9.64
CA ASP A 329 -20.32 -6.30 -8.93
C ASP A 329 -20.44 -7.62 -8.16
N VAL A 330 -20.97 -7.58 -6.94
CA VAL A 330 -21.10 -8.74 -6.07
C VAL A 330 -22.56 -9.11 -5.90
N VAL A 331 -22.86 -10.39 -6.13
CA VAL A 331 -24.17 -10.98 -5.87
C VAL A 331 -23.99 -12.10 -4.83
N VAL A 332 -24.80 -12.11 -3.79
CA VAL A 332 -24.79 -13.15 -2.74
C VAL A 332 -26.08 -13.95 -2.86
N ASP A 333 -26.01 -15.15 -3.42
CA ASP A 333 -27.15 -16.06 -3.60
C ASP A 333 -27.12 -17.28 -2.66
N ASP A 334 -25.99 -17.54 -1.98
CA ASP A 334 -25.93 -18.40 -0.80
C ASP A 334 -25.03 -17.81 0.31
N ASN A 335 -25.07 -18.38 1.51
CA ASN A 335 -24.21 -17.98 2.63
C ASN A 335 -22.74 -18.12 2.23
N SER A 336 -22.04 -16.98 2.19
CA SER A 336 -20.71 -16.90 1.60
C SER A 336 -19.82 -15.95 2.40
N SER A 337 -18.51 -15.99 2.13
CA SER A 337 -17.58 -15.09 2.80
C SER A 337 -16.69 -14.28 1.86
N ILE A 338 -16.34 -13.07 2.30
CA ILE A 338 -15.27 -12.27 1.72
C ILE A 338 -14.17 -12.11 2.77
N ILE A 339 -12.96 -12.50 2.40
CA ILE A 339 -11.76 -12.37 3.22
C ILE A 339 -10.95 -11.19 2.69
N VAL A 340 -10.87 -10.13 3.49
CA VAL A 340 -10.02 -8.97 3.19
C VAL A 340 -8.61 -9.30 3.65
N ASP A 341 -7.68 -9.48 2.72
CA ASP A 341 -6.34 -9.98 3.04
C ASP A 341 -5.25 -8.99 2.59
N ARG A 342 -4.06 -9.16 3.15
CA ARG A 342 -2.82 -8.62 2.60
C ARG A 342 -1.89 -9.77 2.28
N THR A 343 -1.13 -9.63 1.20
CA THR A 343 -0.05 -10.60 0.90
C THR A 343 1.06 -10.54 1.95
N THR A 344 1.19 -9.42 2.67
CA THR A 344 2.12 -9.24 3.80
C THR A 344 1.45 -8.45 4.92
N SER A 345 1.77 -8.77 6.18
CA SER A 345 1.19 -8.12 7.35
C SER A 345 1.37 -6.59 7.32
N GLY A 346 0.32 -5.80 7.54
CA GLY A 346 0.42 -4.34 7.52
C GLY A 346 -0.85 -3.62 7.98
N THR A 347 -0.87 -2.29 7.84
CA THR A 347 -1.99 -1.44 8.29
C THR A 347 -3.25 -1.66 7.46
N GLY A 348 -4.40 -1.29 8.04
CA GLY A 348 -5.73 -1.31 7.41
C GLY A 348 -5.77 -0.59 6.05
N LEU A 349 -6.35 -1.24 5.04
CA LEU A 349 -6.53 -0.71 3.70
C LEU A 349 -8.00 -0.71 3.30
N ASN A 350 -8.35 0.15 2.34
CA ASN A 350 -9.67 0.17 1.73
C ASN A 350 -9.67 -0.71 0.47
N GLN A 351 -10.55 -1.71 0.45
CA GLN A 351 -10.77 -2.57 -0.70
C GLN A 351 -12.17 -2.28 -1.25
N THR A 352 -12.25 -1.79 -2.48
CA THR A 352 -13.51 -1.35 -3.09
C THR A 352 -13.97 -2.32 -4.16
N LEU A 353 -15.19 -2.83 -4.03
CA LEU A 353 -15.91 -3.61 -5.03
C LEU A 353 -17.00 -2.73 -5.67
N GLY A 354 -17.68 -3.26 -6.68
CA GLY A 354 -18.82 -2.63 -7.35
C GLY A 354 -20.07 -2.59 -6.46
N THR A 355 -21.23 -2.77 -7.08
CA THR A 355 -22.52 -2.89 -6.37
C THR A 355 -22.61 -4.19 -5.57
N LEU A 356 -23.50 -4.21 -4.57
CA LEU A 356 -23.82 -5.39 -3.78
C LEU A 356 -25.29 -5.76 -3.98
N SER A 357 -25.58 -7.01 -4.33
CA SER A 357 -26.93 -7.57 -4.37
C SER A 357 -27.00 -8.76 -3.43
N MET A 358 -28.01 -8.82 -2.57
CA MET A 358 -28.17 -9.91 -1.61
C MET A 358 -29.52 -10.62 -1.76
N GLY A 359 -29.45 -11.95 -1.76
CA GLY A 359 -30.59 -12.86 -1.72
C GLY A 359 -31.31 -12.89 -0.36
N GLY A 360 -32.59 -13.28 -0.38
CA GLY A 360 -33.35 -13.50 0.85
C GLY A 360 -32.81 -14.64 1.72
N GLY A 361 -32.71 -14.39 3.03
CA GLY A 361 -32.16 -15.27 4.04
C GLY A 361 -30.64 -15.47 3.97
N LYS A 362 -29.92 -14.66 3.19
CA LYS A 362 -28.48 -14.88 2.93
C LYS A 362 -27.59 -14.04 3.83
N THR A 363 -26.48 -14.65 4.24
CA THR A 363 -25.46 -14.03 5.07
C THR A 363 -24.17 -13.85 4.29
N LEU A 364 -23.68 -12.62 4.25
CA LEU A 364 -22.32 -12.31 3.82
C LEU A 364 -21.44 -12.16 5.06
N THR A 365 -20.51 -13.10 5.24
CA THR A 365 -19.52 -13.04 6.32
C THR A 365 -18.28 -12.30 5.84
N VAL A 366 -17.81 -11.30 6.57
CA VAL A 366 -16.60 -10.54 6.23
C VAL A 366 -15.57 -10.72 7.33
N THR A 367 -14.38 -11.17 6.94
CA THR A 367 -13.24 -11.38 7.83
C THR A 367 -12.00 -10.69 7.27
N GLN A 368 -10.93 -10.63 8.07
CA GLN A 368 -9.64 -10.14 7.61
C GLN A 368 -8.52 -11.09 7.97
N THR A 369 -7.48 -11.12 7.15
CA THR A 369 -6.19 -11.74 7.49
C THR A 369 -5.05 -10.77 7.18
N ASN A 370 -3.96 -10.87 7.95
CA ASN A 370 -2.75 -10.08 7.78
C ASN A 370 -2.91 -8.55 7.94
N TYR A 371 -3.98 -8.04 8.58
CA TYR A 371 -4.06 -6.64 8.98
C TYR A 371 -3.72 -6.44 10.47
N THR A 372 -2.96 -5.39 10.76
CA THR A 372 -2.63 -4.93 12.12
C THR A 372 -3.58 -3.87 12.66
N ALA A 373 -4.44 -3.33 11.79
CA ALA A 373 -5.54 -2.41 12.10
C ALA A 373 -6.71 -2.68 11.14
N ALA A 374 -7.94 -2.45 11.58
CA ALA A 374 -9.13 -2.87 10.83
C ALA A 374 -9.20 -2.27 9.41
N PRO A 375 -9.20 -3.09 8.34
CA PRO A 375 -9.44 -2.61 6.99
C PRO A 375 -10.92 -2.27 6.78
N THR A 376 -11.22 -1.64 5.64
CA THR A 376 -12.60 -1.37 5.22
C THR A 376 -12.87 -2.02 3.86
N LEU A 377 -13.86 -2.91 3.81
CA LEU A 377 -14.45 -3.41 2.56
C LEU A 377 -15.53 -2.45 2.10
N ILE A 378 -15.45 -1.93 0.88
CA ILE A 378 -16.36 -0.90 0.37
C ILE A 378 -17.16 -1.45 -0.80
N PHE A 379 -18.48 -1.27 -0.76
CA PHE A 379 -19.39 -1.49 -1.87
C PHE A 379 -20.03 -0.18 -2.33
N GLY A 380 -20.44 -0.15 -3.59
CA GLY A 380 -21.34 0.84 -4.16
C GLY A 380 -22.79 0.66 -3.68
N ALA A 381 -23.75 0.93 -4.56
CA ALA A 381 -25.17 0.74 -4.23
C ALA A 381 -25.47 -0.71 -3.82
N THR A 382 -26.31 -0.87 -2.81
CA THR A 382 -26.73 -2.16 -2.26
C THR A 382 -28.21 -2.41 -2.55
N THR A 383 -28.54 -3.56 -3.12
CA THR A 383 -29.92 -3.98 -3.43
C THR A 383 -30.26 -5.26 -2.67
N LEU A 384 -31.42 -5.30 -2.01
CA LEU A 384 -31.90 -6.50 -1.32
C LEU A 384 -33.09 -7.09 -2.06
N THR A 385 -33.00 -8.36 -2.41
CA THR A 385 -34.12 -9.12 -3.01
C THR A 385 -34.97 -9.85 -1.96
N GLY A 386 -34.49 -9.92 -0.71
CA GLY A 386 -35.18 -10.37 0.49
C GLY A 386 -34.41 -9.93 1.73
N ASP A 387 -34.85 -10.36 2.92
CA ASP A 387 -34.11 -10.09 4.17
C ASP A 387 -32.68 -10.66 4.09
N ALA A 388 -31.66 -9.91 4.49
CA ALA A 388 -30.27 -10.34 4.34
C ALA A 388 -29.42 -9.91 5.54
N THR A 389 -28.28 -10.57 5.74
CA THR A 389 -27.37 -10.30 6.87
C THR A 389 -25.96 -10.01 6.38
N ILE A 390 -25.37 -8.90 6.83
CA ILE A 390 -23.92 -8.67 6.77
C ILE A 390 -23.37 -8.97 8.16
N ASP A 391 -22.53 -9.99 8.26
CA ASP A 391 -21.84 -10.38 9.50
C ASP A 391 -20.36 -10.05 9.36
N SER A 392 -19.85 -9.09 10.12
CA SER A 392 -18.46 -8.64 10.01
C SER A 392 -17.70 -8.85 11.32
N ALA A 393 -16.52 -9.48 11.24
CA ALA A 393 -15.64 -9.70 12.38
C ALA A 393 -15.20 -8.39 13.06
N ALA A 394 -14.77 -8.44 14.33
CA ALA A 394 -14.44 -7.26 15.14
C ALA A 394 -13.42 -6.32 14.47
N ASP A 395 -12.46 -6.91 13.76
CA ASP A 395 -11.33 -6.20 13.16
C ASP A 395 -11.56 -5.87 11.68
N VAL A 396 -12.79 -5.82 11.18
CA VAL A 396 -13.08 -5.41 9.80
C VAL A 396 -14.33 -4.54 9.73
N ASN A 397 -14.24 -3.46 8.95
CA ASN A 397 -15.38 -2.59 8.66
C ASN A 397 -15.94 -2.92 7.29
N VAL A 398 -17.26 -2.76 7.12
CA VAL A 398 -17.94 -2.85 5.83
C VAL A 398 -18.61 -1.51 5.56
N GLN A 399 -18.35 -0.91 4.40
CA GLN A 399 -19.02 0.28 3.92
C GLN A 399 -19.94 -0.08 2.77
N VAL A 400 -21.17 0.44 2.79
CA VAL A 400 -22.14 0.29 1.71
C VAL A 400 -22.63 1.65 1.22
N GLY A 401 -22.94 1.73 -0.08
CA GLY A 401 -23.61 2.87 -0.70
C GLY A 401 -25.10 2.92 -0.39
N ALA A 402 -25.87 3.52 -1.29
CA ALA A 402 -27.33 3.65 -1.12
C ALA A 402 -27.98 2.26 -1.04
N ILE A 403 -28.87 2.07 -0.07
CA ILE A 403 -29.54 0.78 0.14
C ILE A 403 -30.97 0.85 -0.41
N THR A 404 -31.25 0.03 -1.41
CA THR A 404 -32.58 -0.20 -1.98
C THR A 404 -33.10 -1.54 -1.47
N ALA A 405 -33.93 -1.52 -0.43
CA ALA A 405 -34.43 -2.74 0.22
C ALA A 405 -35.94 -2.98 0.03
N GLY A 406 -36.71 -2.03 -0.50
CA GLY A 406 -38.17 -2.15 -0.55
C GLY A 406 -38.77 -2.30 0.85
N SER A 407 -39.40 -3.44 1.14
CA SER A 407 -39.89 -3.83 2.48
C SER A 407 -38.93 -4.72 3.26
N ASN A 408 -37.78 -5.07 2.68
CA ASN A 408 -36.85 -6.05 3.25
C ASN A 408 -35.98 -5.43 4.36
N THR A 409 -35.41 -6.31 5.19
CA THR A 409 -34.55 -5.97 6.31
C THR A 409 -33.09 -6.29 5.98
N LEU A 410 -32.20 -5.31 6.11
CA LEU A 410 -30.76 -5.57 6.20
C LEU A 410 -30.38 -5.72 7.67
N THR A 411 -29.95 -6.90 8.07
CA THR A 411 -29.40 -7.15 9.39
C THR A 411 -27.89 -6.93 9.38
N LYS A 412 -27.39 -6.09 10.27
CA LYS A 412 -25.98 -6.01 10.59
C LYS A 412 -25.73 -6.82 11.87
N ALA A 413 -24.95 -7.88 11.74
CA ALA A 413 -24.49 -8.74 12.82
C ALA A 413 -22.95 -8.68 12.95
N GLY A 414 -22.42 -9.18 14.06
CA GLY A 414 -20.98 -9.19 14.32
C GLY A 414 -20.41 -7.85 14.81
N ALA A 415 -19.23 -7.93 15.44
CA ALA A 415 -18.63 -6.82 16.18
C ALA A 415 -18.01 -5.71 15.31
N GLY A 416 -17.71 -6.00 14.04
CA GLY A 416 -17.21 -5.00 13.09
C GLY A 416 -18.24 -3.92 12.77
N ARG A 417 -17.82 -2.80 12.19
CA ARG A 417 -18.72 -1.67 11.92
C ARG A 417 -19.32 -1.71 10.52
N LEU A 418 -20.62 -1.45 10.40
CA LEU A 418 -21.24 -1.07 9.12
C LEU A 418 -21.18 0.45 8.96
N ILE A 419 -20.64 0.93 7.84
CA ILE A 419 -20.50 2.35 7.51
C ILE A 419 -21.45 2.68 6.37
N LEU A 420 -22.32 3.67 6.55
CA LEU A 420 -23.21 4.13 5.49
C LEU A 420 -22.59 5.31 4.73
N ALA A 421 -22.33 5.10 3.44
CA ALA A 421 -21.84 6.14 2.54
C ALA A 421 -22.97 6.97 1.90
N ALA A 422 -24.20 6.47 1.92
CA ALA A 422 -25.40 7.17 1.46
C ALA A 422 -26.62 6.75 2.30
N ASP A 423 -27.77 7.36 2.02
CA ASP A 423 -29.01 7.12 2.76
C ASP A 423 -29.62 5.73 2.45
N VAL A 424 -30.37 5.22 3.42
CA VAL A 424 -31.23 4.03 3.24
C VAL A 424 -32.53 4.50 2.62
N VAL A 425 -32.74 4.19 1.35
CA VAL A 425 -33.84 4.74 0.53
C VAL A 425 -35.19 4.07 0.87
N SER A 426 -35.18 2.80 1.28
CA SER A 426 -36.36 2.01 1.65
C SER A 426 -36.00 0.86 2.59
N GLY A 427 -36.98 0.27 3.29
CA GLY A 427 -36.81 -0.93 4.14
C GLY A 427 -36.43 -0.65 5.60
N THR A 428 -35.97 -1.72 6.27
CA THR A 428 -35.54 -1.70 7.69
C THR A 428 -34.06 -2.02 7.80
N LEU A 429 -33.32 -1.23 8.57
CA LEU A 429 -31.97 -1.58 9.03
C LEU A 429 -32.08 -2.18 10.43
N LYS A 430 -31.66 -3.43 10.59
CA LYS A 430 -31.62 -4.11 11.89
C LYS A 430 -30.19 -4.17 12.40
N LEU A 431 -29.96 -3.69 13.62
CA LEU A 431 -28.69 -3.83 14.33
C LEU A 431 -28.84 -4.93 15.38
N ASP A 432 -28.06 -6.00 15.26
CA ASP A 432 -28.05 -7.11 16.21
C ASP A 432 -26.68 -7.22 16.88
N ASN A 433 -26.58 -6.68 18.10
CA ASN A 433 -25.33 -6.55 18.87
C ASN A 433 -24.17 -5.96 18.03
N ALA A 434 -24.47 -4.92 17.25
CA ALA A 434 -23.58 -4.44 16.20
C ALA A 434 -23.37 -2.92 16.22
N ALA A 435 -22.35 -2.48 15.49
CA ALA A 435 -21.99 -1.06 15.37
C ALA A 435 -22.30 -0.49 13.97
N LEU A 436 -22.85 0.72 13.96
CA LEU A 436 -23.16 1.53 12.78
C LEU A 436 -22.32 2.82 12.78
N GLY A 437 -21.89 3.32 11.62
CA GLY A 437 -21.19 4.60 11.48
C GLY A 437 -21.46 5.32 10.16
N THR A 438 -20.93 6.54 10.02
CA THR A 438 -21.03 7.37 8.80
C THR A 438 -19.66 7.69 8.21
N SER A 439 -19.63 8.05 6.92
CA SER A 439 -18.40 8.44 6.22
C SER A 439 -18.09 9.96 6.20
N ALA A 440 -19.05 10.87 6.40
CA ALA A 440 -18.81 12.33 6.53
C ALA A 440 -20.06 13.21 6.77
N SER A 441 -21.23 12.81 6.25
CA SER A 441 -22.45 13.65 6.18
C SER A 441 -23.60 13.09 7.03
N PRO A 442 -24.67 13.88 7.31
CA PRO A 442 -25.92 13.34 7.84
C PRO A 442 -26.37 12.12 7.03
N ARG A 443 -26.95 11.13 7.71
CA ARG A 443 -27.52 9.95 7.08
C ARG A 443 -28.96 9.77 7.50
N THR A 444 -29.76 9.37 6.54
CA THR A 444 -31.17 9.05 6.74
C THR A 444 -31.36 7.53 6.74
N ILE A 445 -32.00 7.02 7.78
CA ILE A 445 -32.49 5.65 7.85
C ILE A 445 -34.01 5.69 7.73
N ASN A 446 -34.60 4.78 6.97
CA ASN A 446 -36.05 4.65 6.92
C ASN A 446 -36.58 4.05 8.23
N ASN A 447 -36.55 2.72 8.42
CA ASN A 447 -36.88 2.09 9.70
C ASN A 447 -35.61 1.54 10.39
N LEU A 448 -35.56 1.58 11.72
CA LEU A 448 -34.47 1.02 12.52
C LEU A 448 -35.02 -0.01 13.52
N GLU A 449 -34.46 -1.21 13.51
CA GLU A 449 -34.69 -2.24 14.53
C GLU A 449 -33.41 -2.48 15.33
N VAL A 450 -33.50 -2.54 16.66
CA VAL A 450 -32.34 -2.75 17.54
C VAL A 450 -32.55 -3.98 18.44
N VAL A 451 -31.64 -4.93 18.32
CA VAL A 451 -31.55 -6.15 19.13
C VAL A 451 -30.18 -6.19 19.83
N GLY A 452 -30.16 -6.59 21.10
CA GLY A 452 -28.93 -6.62 21.91
C GLY A 452 -28.31 -5.23 22.13
N ASN A 453 -27.02 -5.17 22.45
CA ASN A 453 -26.30 -3.92 22.67
C ASN A 453 -25.72 -3.40 21.36
N SER A 454 -26.37 -2.41 20.75
CA SER A 454 -25.95 -1.85 19.47
C SER A 454 -25.49 -0.40 19.59
N TYR A 455 -24.56 0.01 18.74
CA TYR A 455 -23.89 1.30 18.81
C TYR A 455 -24.07 2.10 17.52
N ILE A 456 -24.44 3.36 17.61
CA ILE A 456 -24.32 4.33 16.51
C ILE A 456 -23.13 5.24 16.84
N TRP A 457 -22.09 5.15 16.02
CA TRP A 457 -20.87 5.93 16.13
C TRP A 457 -20.85 7.06 15.11
N SER A 458 -20.85 8.32 15.58
CA SER A 458 -20.65 9.49 14.72
C SER A 458 -19.22 10.01 14.80
N VAL A 459 -18.61 10.29 13.64
CA VAL A 459 -17.33 11.00 13.55
C VAL A 459 -17.49 12.48 13.21
N SER A 460 -18.70 12.96 12.94
CA SER A 460 -19.01 14.35 12.60
C SER A 460 -20.02 14.98 13.57
N SER A 461 -20.12 16.31 13.58
CA SER A 461 -21.11 17.09 14.35
C SER A 461 -22.54 17.04 13.78
N THR A 462 -22.79 16.21 12.77
CA THR A 462 -24.04 16.21 12.01
C THR A 462 -25.01 15.13 12.49
N ALA A 463 -26.30 15.44 12.48
CA ALA A 463 -27.36 14.56 12.99
C ALA A 463 -27.62 13.33 12.08
N TRP A 464 -27.93 12.19 12.69
CA TRP A 464 -28.64 11.08 12.05
C TRP A 464 -30.15 11.37 12.06
N THR A 465 -30.84 11.04 10.98
CA THR A 465 -32.30 11.13 10.93
C THR A 465 -32.88 9.75 10.68
N ILE A 466 -33.82 9.33 11.52
CA ILE A 466 -34.64 8.15 11.27
C ILE A 466 -36.01 8.68 10.86
N ASN A 467 -36.48 8.36 9.65
CA ASN A 467 -37.75 8.87 9.12
C ASN A 467 -38.97 8.05 9.57
N GLY A 468 -38.76 6.74 9.74
CA GLY A 468 -39.78 5.75 10.07
C GLY A 468 -39.65 5.21 11.48
N ALA A 469 -40.22 4.02 11.71
CA ALA A 469 -40.33 3.47 13.06
C ALA A 469 -38.97 3.04 13.62
N VAL A 470 -38.75 3.37 14.91
CA VAL A 470 -37.73 2.72 15.74
C VAL A 470 -38.39 1.64 16.59
N SER A 471 -37.84 0.43 16.57
CA SER A 471 -38.37 -0.73 17.29
C SER A 471 -37.26 -1.63 17.83
N GLY A 472 -37.63 -2.58 18.70
CA GLY A 472 -36.73 -3.61 19.19
C GLY A 472 -36.76 -3.79 20.70
N THR A 473 -35.97 -4.74 21.20
CA THR A 473 -35.86 -5.13 22.61
C THR A 473 -34.45 -4.93 23.18
N GLY A 474 -33.55 -4.35 22.39
CA GLY A 474 -32.16 -4.13 22.74
C GLY A 474 -31.86 -2.80 23.42
N LYS A 475 -30.58 -2.44 23.43
CA LYS A 475 -30.05 -1.18 23.92
C LYS A 475 -29.33 -0.46 22.78
N LEU A 476 -29.75 0.76 22.49
CA LEU A 476 -29.14 1.63 21.50
C LEU A 476 -28.23 2.66 22.19
N ILE A 477 -26.93 2.56 21.94
CA ILE A 477 -25.93 3.49 22.48
C ILE A 477 -25.51 4.47 21.37
N VAL A 478 -25.67 5.76 21.62
CA VAL A 478 -25.27 6.82 20.68
C VAL A 478 -24.01 7.52 21.21
N GLY A 479 -22.94 7.54 20.40
CA GLY A 479 -21.65 8.13 20.80
C GLY A 479 -20.75 8.51 19.61
N GLY A 480 -19.58 9.10 19.89
CA GLY A 480 -18.64 9.53 18.85
C GLY A 480 -17.38 10.21 19.39
N THR A 481 -16.39 10.44 18.51
CA THR A 481 -15.23 11.30 18.82
C THR A 481 -15.63 12.77 19.00
N ASN A 482 -16.75 13.17 18.39
CA ASN A 482 -17.34 14.50 18.51
C ASN A 482 -18.50 14.48 19.52
N ARG A 483 -18.51 15.42 20.48
CA ARG A 483 -19.47 15.48 21.60
C ARG A 483 -20.90 15.91 21.21
N ASN A 484 -21.21 16.04 19.92
CA ASN A 484 -22.48 16.58 19.38
C ASN A 484 -23.24 15.61 18.46
N ALA A 485 -23.10 14.29 18.64
CA ALA A 485 -23.89 13.33 17.85
C ALA A 485 -25.38 13.43 18.20
N VAL A 486 -26.22 13.85 17.25
CA VAL A 486 -27.69 13.94 17.41
C VAL A 486 -28.34 12.83 16.61
N VAL A 487 -29.30 12.10 17.19
CA VAL A 487 -30.15 11.15 16.46
C VAL A 487 -31.59 11.64 16.57
N ASN A 488 -32.18 12.05 15.44
CA ASN A 488 -33.57 12.46 15.36
C ASN A 488 -34.45 11.22 15.19
N ILE A 489 -35.31 10.96 16.18
CA ILE A 489 -36.28 9.85 16.18
C ILE A 489 -37.69 10.47 16.00
N PRO A 490 -38.55 9.93 15.13
CA PRO A 490 -39.91 10.45 14.94
C PRO A 490 -40.73 10.36 16.23
N THR A 491 -41.70 11.24 16.42
CA THR A 491 -42.54 11.26 17.64
C THR A 491 -43.71 10.27 17.59
N THR A 492 -43.97 9.63 16.46
CA THR A 492 -45.11 8.74 16.21
C THR A 492 -44.68 7.44 15.53
N GLY A 493 -45.30 6.31 15.87
CA GLY A 493 -45.06 5.01 15.22
C GLY A 493 -43.96 4.14 15.83
N ASN A 494 -43.35 4.55 16.95
CA ASN A 494 -42.33 3.76 17.63
C ASN A 494 -42.95 2.73 18.59
N SER A 495 -42.41 1.52 18.59
CA SER A 495 -42.69 0.51 19.62
C SER A 495 -41.47 0.40 20.53
N LEU A 496 -41.39 1.30 21.52
CA LEU A 496 -40.24 1.43 22.44
C LEU A 496 -40.38 0.55 23.69
N GLY A 497 -41.39 -0.31 23.77
CA GLY A 497 -41.77 -1.06 24.98
C GLY A 497 -40.69 -1.96 25.60
N GLY A 498 -39.53 -2.10 24.95
CA GLY A 498 -38.33 -2.74 25.51
C GLY A 498 -37.00 -2.16 25.01
N LEU A 499 -36.98 -0.99 24.36
CA LEU A 499 -35.76 -0.38 23.80
C LEU A 499 -35.17 0.63 24.80
N GLU A 500 -33.96 0.37 25.29
CA GLU A 500 -33.20 1.33 26.11
C GLU A 500 -32.30 2.21 25.22
N VAL A 501 -32.51 3.53 25.21
CA VAL A 501 -31.62 4.47 24.48
C VAL A 501 -30.68 5.14 25.47
N GLN A 502 -29.37 4.89 25.35
CA GLN A 502 -28.33 5.51 26.18
C GLN A 502 -27.48 6.47 25.33
N VAL A 503 -27.40 7.74 25.72
CA VAL A 503 -26.47 8.72 25.13
C VAL A 503 -25.17 8.73 25.95
N GLY A 504 -24.01 8.74 25.29
CA GLY A 504 -22.70 8.66 25.94
C GLY A 504 -22.42 9.77 26.97
N LYS A 505 -22.10 9.35 28.21
CA LYS A 505 -21.83 10.07 29.48
C LYS A 505 -22.96 10.94 30.05
N VAL A 506 -23.75 10.30 30.91
CA VAL A 506 -24.61 10.91 31.94
C VAL A 506 -23.81 10.99 33.25
N VAL A 507 -23.61 12.18 33.82
CA VAL A 507 -23.46 12.37 35.28
C VAL A 507 -24.32 13.59 35.63
N ALA A 508 -25.40 13.32 36.35
CA ALA A 508 -26.52 14.22 36.63
C ALA A 508 -26.16 15.47 37.43
N THR A 509 -26.84 16.58 37.16
CA THR A 509 -27.02 17.69 38.10
C THR A 509 -27.99 17.28 39.21
N ASP A 510 -27.48 17.42 40.43
CA ASP A 510 -28.14 17.49 41.73
C ASP A 510 -28.95 16.27 42.22
N ALA A 511 -28.36 15.58 43.20
CA ALA A 511 -29.12 14.83 44.18
C ALA A 511 -29.24 15.69 45.44
N THR A 512 -30.36 16.40 45.56
CA THR A 512 -31.17 16.18 46.76
C THR A 512 -32.29 15.18 46.39
N SER A 513 -31.88 13.90 46.20
CA SER A 513 -32.69 12.68 46.00
C SER A 513 -33.56 12.49 44.72
N HIS A 514 -33.05 11.60 43.83
CA HIS A 514 -33.67 10.66 42.84
C HIS A 514 -34.79 11.04 41.84
N GLY A 515 -34.55 10.75 40.55
CA GLY A 515 -35.56 10.30 39.57
C GLY A 515 -35.46 10.93 38.16
N SER A 516 -34.81 10.24 37.21
CA SER A 516 -34.49 10.68 35.85
C SER A 516 -35.70 10.94 34.94
N ASN A 517 -35.81 12.16 34.37
CA ASN A 517 -36.12 12.48 32.96
C ASN A 517 -36.48 13.98 32.77
N ALA A 518 -35.78 14.64 31.83
CA ALA A 518 -36.21 15.78 30.99
C ALA A 518 -35.88 17.27 31.39
N ILE A 519 -35.37 17.99 30.37
CA ILE A 519 -35.62 19.42 29.96
C ILE A 519 -34.66 20.56 30.42
N ASP A 520 -34.25 21.39 29.44
CA ASP A 520 -33.41 22.60 29.48
C ASP A 520 -33.90 23.72 30.45
N MET A 521 -32.97 24.53 30.98
CA MET A 521 -33.29 25.84 31.60
C MET A 521 -32.28 26.96 31.26
N ASN A 522 -32.82 28.09 30.79
CA ASN A 522 -32.14 29.34 30.49
C ASN A 522 -32.33 30.31 31.69
N LEU A 523 -31.26 30.88 32.26
CA LEU A 523 -31.33 31.79 33.43
C LEU A 523 -30.58 33.11 33.17
N THR A 524 -31.33 34.21 33.20
CA THR A 524 -30.84 35.60 33.16
C THR A 524 -30.70 36.15 34.58
N ALA A 525 -29.57 36.81 34.92
CA ALA A 525 -29.53 37.83 35.98
C ALA A 525 -28.23 38.66 35.99
N ALA A 526 -28.39 39.92 36.41
CA ALA A 526 -27.39 40.98 36.51
C ALA A 526 -26.48 40.88 37.76
N SER A 527 -25.29 41.50 37.63
CA SER A 527 -24.29 41.86 38.66
C SER A 527 -23.78 40.75 39.60
N MET A 528 -22.52 40.33 39.44
CA MET A 528 -21.80 39.51 40.43
C MET A 528 -20.44 40.11 40.79
N THR A 529 -20.33 40.57 42.04
CA THR A 529 -19.09 40.95 42.74
C THR A 529 -18.76 39.85 43.75
N ALA A 530 -18.20 38.73 43.31
CA ALA A 530 -17.59 37.70 44.18
C ALA A 530 -16.84 36.65 43.35
N ALA A 531 -15.78 36.09 43.92
CA ALA A 531 -14.96 35.03 43.33
C ALA A 531 -15.82 33.79 42.97
N LEU A 532 -15.86 33.46 41.67
CA LEU A 532 -16.50 32.27 41.14
C LEU A 532 -15.58 31.06 41.38
N THR A 533 -16.05 30.04 42.11
CA THR A 533 -15.37 28.73 42.21
C THR A 533 -16.32 27.66 41.69
N TYR A 534 -15.92 26.92 40.66
CA TYR A 534 -16.80 25.97 39.94
C TYR A 534 -16.07 24.65 39.61
N THR A 535 -16.80 23.53 39.68
CA THR A 535 -16.30 22.15 39.53
C THR A 535 -17.13 21.28 38.57
N GLY A 536 -17.72 21.86 37.50
CA GLY A 536 -18.54 21.13 36.51
C GLY A 536 -18.05 21.25 35.05
N SER A 537 -18.68 20.53 34.12
CA SER A 537 -18.25 20.43 32.71
C SER A 537 -19.04 21.38 31.78
N ASN A 538 -18.34 22.39 31.26
CA ASN A 538 -18.72 23.37 30.23
C ASN A 538 -19.73 24.47 30.63
N ILE A 539 -19.24 25.70 30.86
CA ILE A 539 -20.05 26.91 31.13
C ILE A 539 -19.82 27.94 30.03
N THR A 540 -20.86 28.63 29.56
CA THR A 540 -20.74 29.88 28.80
C THR A 540 -21.19 31.08 29.66
N VAL A 541 -20.30 32.04 29.90
CA VAL A 541 -20.59 33.32 30.58
C VAL A 541 -20.72 34.42 29.54
N ALA A 542 -21.93 34.95 29.36
CA ALA A 542 -22.25 35.93 28.29
C ALA A 542 -22.25 37.41 28.70
N ASN A 543 -21.97 37.71 29.97
CA ASN A 543 -22.03 39.08 30.51
C ASN A 543 -20.67 39.80 30.43
N ASN A 544 -20.69 41.12 30.19
CA ASN A 544 -19.50 41.98 30.32
C ASN A 544 -18.95 41.95 31.75
N ILE A 545 -17.62 41.82 31.89
CA ILE A 545 -16.91 41.79 33.17
C ILE A 545 -16.02 43.04 33.25
N ASN A 546 -16.39 44.00 34.10
CA ASN A 546 -15.51 45.11 34.45
C ASN A 546 -14.62 44.69 35.63
N ALA A 547 -13.33 44.43 35.38
CA ALA A 547 -12.37 44.17 36.44
C ALA A 547 -11.67 45.49 36.82
N THR A 548 -11.98 46.03 37.99
CA THR A 548 -11.32 47.24 38.52
C THR A 548 -10.28 46.82 39.56
N ILE A 549 -9.02 46.67 39.15
CA ILE A 549 -7.94 46.31 40.07
C ILE A 549 -7.58 47.53 40.94
N GLY A 550 -8.14 47.60 42.15
CA GLY A 550 -7.70 48.55 43.17
C GLY A 550 -6.24 48.30 43.57
N ALA A 551 -5.45 49.37 43.72
CA ALA A 551 -4.05 49.28 44.14
C ALA A 551 -3.94 48.61 45.53
N ALA A 552 -3.53 47.34 45.58
CA ALA A 552 -3.26 46.66 46.83
C ALA A 552 -1.82 46.96 47.29
N ALA A 553 -1.70 47.59 48.46
CA ALA A 553 -0.42 47.98 49.06
C ALA A 553 0.47 46.79 49.53
N ASN A 554 0.06 45.54 49.34
CA ASN A 554 0.85 44.36 49.72
C ASN A 554 0.78 43.28 48.63
N GLY A 555 1.96 42.92 48.10
CA GLY A 555 2.26 42.19 46.87
C GLY A 555 1.60 40.84 46.52
N ASN A 556 0.45 40.44 47.08
CA ASN A 556 -0.18 39.13 46.81
C ASN A 556 -1.70 39.14 46.55
N THR A 557 -2.36 40.30 46.45
CA THR A 557 -3.83 40.38 46.30
C THR A 557 -4.25 41.00 44.97
N GLY A 558 -4.08 40.26 43.88
CA GLY A 558 -4.79 40.54 42.62
C GLY A 558 -6.18 39.90 42.62
N GLU A 559 -7.15 40.48 41.90
CA GLU A 559 -8.44 39.83 41.61
C GLU A 559 -8.21 38.61 40.70
N TRP A 560 -8.76 37.45 41.09
CA TRP A 560 -8.54 36.18 40.38
C TRP A 560 -9.82 35.74 39.67
N ILE A 561 -9.71 35.31 38.41
CA ILE A 561 -10.68 34.42 37.78
C ILE A 561 -10.10 33.00 37.90
N ARG A 562 -10.67 32.15 38.79
CA ARG A 562 -10.16 30.81 39.11
C ARG A 562 -11.11 29.71 38.60
N ILE A 563 -10.57 28.67 37.98
CA ILE A 563 -11.34 27.54 37.43
C ILE A 563 -10.65 26.23 37.80
N GLY A 564 -11.39 25.27 38.38
CA GLY A 564 -10.92 23.90 38.67
C GLY A 564 -9.75 23.85 39.67
N GLN A 565 -10.03 23.68 40.95
CA GLN A 565 -8.97 23.56 41.97
C GLN A 565 -8.61 22.10 42.29
N ASN A 566 -9.32 21.12 41.73
CA ASN A 566 -9.13 19.69 42.00
C ASN A 566 -8.58 18.94 40.79
N ALA A 567 -7.75 17.92 41.06
CA ALA A 567 -7.00 17.15 40.06
C ALA A 567 -7.86 16.34 39.06
N SER A 568 -9.18 16.32 39.21
CA SER A 568 -10.14 15.49 38.44
C SER A 568 -11.10 16.27 37.52
N ASP A 569 -11.04 17.60 37.48
CA ASP A 569 -12.05 18.43 36.82
C ASP A 569 -11.76 18.63 35.32
N LEU A 570 -12.57 18.02 34.44
CA LEU A 570 -12.54 18.24 32.99
C LEU A 570 -13.68 19.18 32.57
N GLY A 571 -13.38 20.45 32.32
CA GLY A 571 -14.38 21.44 31.88
C GLY A 571 -13.81 22.62 31.10
N THR A 572 -14.59 23.14 30.15
CA THR A 572 -14.33 24.36 29.38
C THR A 572 -15.15 25.53 29.91
N LEU A 573 -14.54 26.61 30.41
CA LEU A 573 -15.24 27.87 30.65
C LEU A 573 -15.12 28.75 29.41
N THR A 574 -16.22 28.96 28.69
CA THR A 574 -16.31 29.93 27.61
C THR A 574 -16.80 31.28 28.14
N MET A 575 -16.07 32.36 27.88
CA MET A 575 -16.44 33.71 28.28
C MET A 575 -16.64 34.58 27.03
N THR A 576 -17.85 35.07 26.77
CA THR A 576 -18.17 35.85 25.56
C THR A 576 -18.37 37.35 25.81
N GLY A 577 -18.42 37.81 27.07
CA GLY A 577 -18.54 39.23 27.42
C GLY A 577 -17.22 40.00 27.40
N THR A 578 -17.29 41.34 27.35
CA THR A 578 -16.10 42.24 27.32
C THR A 578 -15.37 42.31 28.67
N LEU A 579 -14.04 42.27 28.65
CA LEU A 579 -13.12 42.44 29.80
C LEU A 579 -12.38 43.76 29.64
N THR A 580 -12.65 44.72 30.51
CA THR A 580 -11.97 46.03 30.49
C THR A 580 -10.90 46.11 31.58
N LEU A 581 -9.65 46.30 31.18
CA LEU A 581 -8.48 46.52 32.03
C LEU A 581 -8.39 48.00 32.38
N SER A 582 -8.35 48.32 33.69
CA SER A 582 -8.46 49.71 34.17
C SER A 582 -7.21 50.20 34.92
N ASN A 583 -5.99 49.84 34.50
CA ASN A 583 -4.76 50.25 35.20
C ASN A 583 -3.67 50.87 34.31
N SER A 584 -3.24 52.08 34.67
CA SER A 584 -2.05 52.75 34.12
C SER A 584 -0.79 52.31 34.86
N PHE A 585 -0.20 51.15 34.52
CA PHE A 585 1.14 50.79 35.01
C PHE A 585 2.05 50.44 33.82
N VAL A 586 2.79 51.43 33.34
CA VAL A 586 3.87 51.26 32.35
C VAL A 586 5.19 51.27 33.11
N ALA A 587 5.63 50.10 33.59
CA ALA A 587 6.97 49.95 34.16
C ALA A 587 7.73 48.88 33.37
N ALA A 588 9.01 49.17 33.07
CA ALA A 588 9.90 48.33 32.25
C ALA A 588 10.18 46.93 32.83
N THR A 589 9.79 46.68 34.08
CA THR A 589 9.78 45.37 34.75
C THR A 589 8.52 45.27 35.62
N PRO A 590 7.59 44.32 35.35
CA PRO A 590 6.33 44.27 36.08
C PRO A 590 6.55 43.73 37.50
N ALA A 591 6.32 44.58 38.52
CA ALA A 591 6.23 44.13 39.90
C ALA A 591 5.06 43.13 40.06
N ALA A 592 5.25 42.12 40.91
CA ALA A 592 4.41 40.92 41.04
C ALA A 592 2.90 41.14 41.31
N GLY A 593 2.45 42.38 41.58
CA GLY A 593 1.10 42.69 42.06
C GLY A 593 0.09 43.27 41.05
N ALA A 594 0.47 43.69 39.84
CA ALA A 594 -0.42 44.43 38.92
C ALA A 594 -0.77 43.65 37.64
N THR A 595 -1.44 42.49 37.78
CA THR A 595 -1.87 41.65 36.65
C THR A 595 -3.28 41.12 36.89
N VAL A 596 -4.17 41.18 35.89
CA VAL A 596 -5.39 40.35 35.88
C VAL A 596 -4.93 38.90 35.76
N LYS A 597 -5.27 38.04 36.73
CA LYS A 597 -4.83 36.65 36.74
C LYS A 597 -5.95 35.72 36.24
N LEU A 598 -5.68 35.03 35.14
CA LEU A 598 -6.49 33.93 34.64
C LEU A 598 -5.88 32.63 35.12
N SER A 599 -6.64 31.84 35.88
CA SER A 599 -6.14 30.56 36.40
C SER A 599 -7.03 29.37 36.09
N VAL A 600 -6.39 28.31 35.62
CA VAL A 600 -7.01 27.04 35.22
C VAL A 600 -6.38 25.86 35.97
N GLY A 601 -7.22 24.91 36.39
CA GLY A 601 -6.84 23.64 36.97
C GLY A 601 -6.26 22.63 35.99
N ASN A 602 -5.97 21.44 36.50
CA ASN A 602 -5.49 20.32 35.69
C ASN A 602 -6.49 19.98 34.57
N ASN A 603 -6.03 19.97 33.32
CA ASN A 603 -6.84 19.68 32.12
C ASN A 603 -8.05 20.62 31.86
N GLY A 604 -8.17 21.74 32.59
CA GLY A 604 -9.23 22.73 32.39
C GLY A 604 -8.98 23.61 31.17
N ILE A 605 -10.04 23.99 30.45
CA ILE A 605 -9.96 24.93 29.32
C ILE A 605 -10.65 26.23 29.74
N LEU A 606 -9.96 27.36 29.62
CA LEU A 606 -10.57 28.69 29.66
C LEU A 606 -10.57 29.26 28.25
N ASP A 607 -11.73 29.39 27.62
CA ASP A 607 -11.90 29.98 26.29
C ASP A 607 -12.51 31.37 26.38
N TYR A 608 -11.67 32.40 26.26
CA TYR A 608 -12.09 33.78 26.27
C TYR A 608 -12.37 34.27 24.84
N GLN A 609 -13.65 34.35 24.50
CA GLN A 609 -14.19 34.79 23.21
C GLN A 609 -14.65 36.26 23.19
N GLY A 610 -14.76 36.90 24.35
CA GLY A 610 -15.13 38.32 24.46
C GLY A 610 -14.01 39.30 24.10
N LYS A 611 -14.31 40.61 23.99
CA LYS A 611 -13.29 41.64 23.70
C LYS A 611 -12.49 41.99 24.96
N ILE A 612 -11.17 42.11 24.88
CA ILE A 612 -10.32 42.67 25.96
C ILE A 612 -9.94 44.11 25.57
N THR A 613 -10.14 45.09 26.46
CA THR A 613 -9.81 46.50 26.20
C THR A 613 -9.07 47.17 27.37
N GLY A 614 -8.42 48.31 27.14
CA GLY A 614 -7.86 49.17 28.20
C GLY A 614 -6.35 49.03 28.43
N THR A 615 -5.85 49.48 29.58
CA THR A 615 -4.41 49.45 29.92
C THR A 615 -4.13 48.48 31.07
N GLY A 616 -3.06 47.69 30.96
CA GLY A 616 -2.59 46.75 32.00
C GLY A 616 -2.12 45.39 31.46
N ASN A 617 -1.38 44.65 32.30
CA ASN A 617 -0.82 43.34 31.96
C ASN A 617 -1.81 42.19 32.26
N ILE A 618 -1.84 41.17 31.39
CA ILE A 618 -2.60 39.93 31.58
C ILE A 618 -1.65 38.85 32.08
N GLY A 619 -1.88 38.35 33.29
CA GLY A 619 -1.16 37.20 33.83
C GLY A 619 -1.97 35.91 33.64
N ILE A 620 -1.35 34.88 33.09
CA ILE A 620 -1.91 33.53 33.00
C ILE A 620 -1.08 32.63 33.92
N ASP A 621 -1.75 31.96 34.86
CA ASP A 621 -1.13 31.21 35.96
C ASP A 621 -1.86 29.88 36.21
N VAL A 622 -1.14 28.77 36.37
CA VAL A 622 -1.74 27.46 36.68
C VAL A 622 -1.50 27.13 38.15
N VAL A 623 -2.55 26.79 38.91
CA VAL A 623 -2.49 26.68 40.38
C VAL A 623 -1.85 25.37 40.89
N THR A 624 -1.59 24.38 40.04
CA THR A 624 -1.06 23.07 40.48
C THR A 624 0.05 22.49 39.58
N VAL A 625 0.96 21.76 40.22
CA VAL A 625 2.31 21.40 39.76
C VAL A 625 2.37 20.24 38.73
N ASN A 626 1.24 19.62 38.34
CA ASN A 626 1.20 18.35 37.57
C ASN A 626 0.26 18.33 36.31
N ASN A 627 0.35 19.37 35.45
CA ASN A 627 -0.01 19.47 34.01
C ASN A 627 -1.48 19.34 33.47
N THR A 628 -1.93 20.41 32.76
CA THR A 628 -2.27 20.58 31.30
C THR A 628 -3.37 21.63 31.03
N GLY A 629 -3.70 22.48 32.01
CA GLY A 629 -4.68 23.56 31.82
C GLY A 629 -4.33 24.47 30.63
N LEU A 630 -5.36 24.83 29.84
CA LEU A 630 -5.25 25.60 28.62
C LEU A 630 -6.04 26.90 28.73
N VAL A 631 -5.44 28.01 28.33
CA VAL A 631 -6.13 29.29 28.16
C VAL A 631 -6.15 29.63 26.68
N LYS A 632 -7.34 29.82 26.12
CA LYS A 632 -7.60 30.18 24.74
C LYS A 632 -8.09 31.63 24.65
N LEU A 633 -7.41 32.43 23.84
CA LEU A 633 -7.80 33.79 23.49
C LEU A 633 -8.35 33.76 22.06
N SER A 634 -9.66 33.94 21.91
CA SER A 634 -10.37 33.71 20.64
C SER A 634 -10.83 34.99 19.94
N ASN A 635 -10.83 36.14 20.63
CA ASN A 635 -11.37 37.38 20.06
C ASN A 635 -10.34 38.16 19.24
N ALA A 636 -10.62 38.36 17.95
CA ALA A 636 -9.74 39.07 17.02
C ALA A 636 -9.66 40.59 17.25
N THR A 637 -10.58 41.17 18.03
CA THR A 637 -10.76 42.62 18.20
C THR A 637 -10.24 43.14 19.54
N ASN A 638 -9.40 42.36 20.23
CA ASN A 638 -8.78 42.82 21.47
C ASN A 638 -7.97 44.11 21.22
N ASP A 639 -8.11 45.08 22.12
CA ASP A 639 -7.52 46.42 22.02
C ASP A 639 -7.05 46.87 23.41
N PHE A 640 -6.14 46.06 23.98
CA PHE A 640 -5.49 46.37 25.25
C PHE A 640 -4.03 46.74 25.04
N VAL A 641 -3.49 47.55 25.95
CA VAL A 641 -2.08 47.96 25.99
C VAL A 641 -1.42 47.38 27.25
N GLY A 642 -0.54 46.41 27.07
CA GLY A 642 0.17 45.69 28.14
C GLY A 642 0.68 44.31 27.72
N ASP A 643 1.44 43.67 28.60
CA ASP A 643 2.09 42.38 28.32
C ASP A 643 1.17 41.19 28.67
N VAL A 644 1.30 40.08 27.94
CA VAL A 644 0.73 38.77 28.31
C VAL A 644 1.82 37.91 28.94
N LEU A 645 1.68 37.58 30.23
CA LEU A 645 2.67 36.84 31.01
C LEU A 645 2.19 35.43 31.30
N LEU A 646 3.03 34.43 31.02
CA LEU A 646 2.80 33.03 31.38
C LEU A 646 3.66 32.70 32.61
N ARG A 647 3.04 32.46 33.75
CA ARG A 647 3.73 32.18 35.02
C ARG A 647 3.52 30.71 35.36
N GLN A 648 4.60 30.00 35.71
CA GLN A 648 4.67 28.57 36.12
C GLN A 648 4.88 27.51 35.00
N GLN A 649 5.18 26.27 35.42
CA GLN A 649 5.50 25.14 34.55
C GLN A 649 4.24 24.58 33.85
N ASN A 650 4.37 24.18 32.58
CA ASN A 650 3.38 23.40 31.83
C ASN A 650 2.00 24.06 31.57
N VAL A 651 1.99 25.37 31.32
CA VAL A 651 0.80 26.13 30.86
C VAL A 651 0.71 26.09 29.34
N LYS A 652 -0.51 25.95 28.77
CA LYS A 652 -0.76 26.07 27.33
C LYS A 652 -1.62 27.29 27.00
N LEU A 653 -1.05 28.24 26.27
CA LEU A 653 -1.78 29.37 25.66
C LEU A 653 -2.19 28.99 24.24
N VAL A 654 -3.48 29.14 23.91
CA VAL A 654 -3.99 29.02 22.54
C VAL A 654 -4.39 30.41 22.04
N ILE A 655 -3.87 30.78 20.88
CA ILE A 655 -4.19 32.04 20.20
C ILE A 655 -5.05 31.65 19.00
N ALA A 656 -6.34 31.99 19.05
CA ALA A 656 -7.32 31.51 18.07
C ALA A 656 -7.65 32.49 16.95
N ALA A 657 -7.19 33.73 17.04
CA ALA A 657 -7.45 34.73 16.01
C ALA A 657 -6.30 35.75 15.90
N PRO A 658 -6.05 36.30 14.69
CA PRO A 658 -5.21 37.49 14.52
C PRO A 658 -5.75 38.63 15.40
N GLY A 659 -4.90 39.28 16.19
CA GLY A 659 -5.31 40.35 17.11
C GLY A 659 -5.77 39.88 18.50
N ALA A 660 -5.82 38.57 18.77
CA ALA A 660 -6.15 38.05 20.11
C ALA A 660 -5.15 38.49 21.21
N LEU A 661 -3.95 38.91 20.82
CA LEU A 661 -2.93 39.47 21.71
C LEU A 661 -2.99 41.00 21.87
N GLY A 662 -4.04 41.64 21.35
CA GLY A 662 -4.26 43.07 21.50
C GLY A 662 -3.41 43.91 20.56
N ASN A 663 -2.99 45.08 21.05
CA ASN A 663 -2.24 46.07 20.27
C ASN A 663 -0.89 45.50 19.75
N PRO A 664 -0.52 45.73 18.48
CA PRO A 664 0.74 45.25 17.90
C PRO A 664 2.01 45.80 18.56
N SER A 665 1.91 46.91 19.31
CA SER A 665 3.01 47.44 20.14
C SER A 665 3.17 46.71 21.49
N ASN A 666 2.29 45.78 21.84
CA ASN A 666 2.43 44.97 23.05
C ASN A 666 3.62 44.02 22.93
N ARG A 667 4.29 43.70 24.04
CA ARG A 667 5.27 42.62 24.07
C ARG A 667 4.55 41.32 24.43
N LEU A 668 4.73 40.32 23.60
CA LEU A 668 4.28 38.96 23.83
C LEU A 668 5.31 38.27 24.74
N ILE A 669 4.82 37.67 25.83
CA ILE A 669 5.51 36.66 26.63
C ILE A 669 6.60 37.20 27.57
N THR A 670 6.40 36.95 28.87
CA THR A 670 7.46 36.58 29.82
C THR A 670 7.07 35.17 30.29
N MET A 671 7.77 34.12 29.83
CA MET A 671 7.51 32.72 30.19
C MET A 671 8.37 32.32 31.40
N ILE A 672 7.90 32.54 32.62
CA ILE A 672 8.72 32.23 33.82
C ILE A 672 8.48 30.75 34.19
N GLY A 673 9.12 29.80 33.48
CA GLY A 673 8.99 28.37 33.78
C GLY A 673 9.60 27.39 32.75
N GLN A 674 9.86 26.14 33.16
CA GLN A 674 10.25 25.07 32.24
C GLN A 674 9.00 24.51 31.51
N ALA A 675 9.09 24.29 30.19
CA ALA A 675 8.13 23.55 29.35
C ALA A 675 6.74 24.19 29.10
N ALA A 676 6.66 25.52 28.93
CA ALA A 676 5.41 26.18 28.55
C ALA A 676 5.09 26.05 27.04
N TRP A 677 3.80 26.08 26.68
CA TRP A 677 3.29 25.86 25.33
C TRP A 677 2.51 27.08 24.81
N VAL A 678 2.78 27.46 23.56
CA VAL A 678 1.97 28.39 22.78
C VAL A 678 1.46 27.66 21.55
N GLN A 679 0.15 27.63 21.36
CA GLN A 679 -0.51 27.03 20.21
C GLN A 679 -1.22 28.10 19.38
N PHE A 680 -1.16 27.97 18.06
CA PHE A 680 -1.84 28.86 17.12
C PHE A 680 -2.98 28.11 16.41
N ASP A 681 -4.22 28.49 16.67
CA ASP A 681 -5.42 27.89 16.06
C ASP A 681 -5.85 28.59 14.76
N ALA A 682 -5.10 29.59 14.32
CA ALA A 682 -5.30 30.29 13.05
C ALA A 682 -3.97 30.75 12.45
N SER A 683 -3.91 30.89 11.13
CA SER A 683 -2.78 31.53 10.46
C SER A 683 -2.71 33.02 10.81
N MET A 684 -1.54 33.53 11.16
CA MET A 684 -1.40 34.91 11.65
C MET A 684 0.02 35.48 11.52
N THR A 685 0.11 36.81 11.54
CA THR A 685 1.37 37.54 11.69
C THR A 685 1.40 38.24 13.04
N LEU A 686 2.48 38.02 13.79
CA LEU A 686 2.75 38.60 15.09
C LEU A 686 3.84 39.66 14.94
N PRO A 687 3.48 40.95 14.84
CA PRO A 687 4.46 42.03 14.82
C PRO A 687 5.07 42.30 16.20
N ASN A 688 4.45 41.77 17.26
CA ASN A 688 4.81 41.94 18.66
C ASN A 688 6.17 41.33 18.99
N ASP A 689 6.98 42.03 19.80
CA ASP A 689 8.20 41.48 20.38
C ASP A 689 7.90 40.27 21.27
N VAL A 690 8.80 39.29 21.29
CA VAL A 690 8.66 38.06 22.07
C VAL A 690 9.79 37.95 23.08
N MET A 691 9.50 37.82 24.38
CA MET A 691 10.55 37.55 25.39
C MET A 691 10.44 36.12 25.94
N THR A 692 11.28 35.22 25.43
CA THR A 692 11.36 33.84 25.92
C THR A 692 12.22 33.78 27.20
N ILE A 693 11.74 33.09 28.21
CA ILE A 693 12.52 32.70 29.40
C ILE A 693 12.28 31.18 29.53
N GLY A 694 13.31 30.34 29.64
CA GLY A 694 13.15 28.86 29.71
C GLY A 694 12.79 28.12 28.40
N SER A 695 12.61 26.79 28.49
CA SER A 695 12.34 25.89 27.35
C SER A 695 10.88 25.97 26.89
N ASN A 696 10.63 26.32 25.61
CA ASN A 696 9.30 26.66 25.11
C ASN A 696 8.91 25.85 23.86
N ASN A 697 7.63 25.44 23.82
CA ASN A 697 7.02 24.74 22.70
C ASN A 697 6.10 25.68 21.91
N TRP A 698 6.39 25.85 20.63
CA TRP A 698 5.62 26.67 19.68
C TRP A 698 4.89 25.74 18.71
N ASP A 699 3.61 25.50 18.96
CA ASP A 699 2.78 24.59 18.20
C ASP A 699 1.93 25.37 17.19
N THR A 700 2.20 25.19 15.90
CA THR A 700 1.40 25.85 14.86
C THR A 700 0.03 25.22 14.65
N ASN A 701 -0.25 24.03 15.20
CA ASN A 701 -1.52 23.30 15.02
C ASN A 701 -2.02 23.25 13.56
N GLY A 702 -1.10 23.15 12.59
CA GLY A 702 -1.42 23.11 11.16
C GLY A 702 -1.50 24.48 10.45
N ASN A 703 -1.31 25.58 11.16
CA ASN A 703 -1.44 26.94 10.62
C ASN A 703 -0.09 27.60 10.25
N ASP A 704 -0.14 28.63 9.40
CA ASP A 704 1.05 29.41 9.05
C ASP A 704 1.15 30.66 9.94
N VAL A 705 2.25 30.77 10.67
CA VAL A 705 2.49 31.81 11.67
C VAL A 705 3.77 32.55 11.33
N THR A 706 3.71 33.88 11.18
CA THR A 706 4.90 34.71 10.99
C THR A 706 5.18 35.53 12.24
N MET A 707 6.38 35.44 12.80
CA MET A 707 6.86 36.25 13.91
C MET A 707 7.90 37.25 13.42
N SER A 708 7.53 38.53 13.49
CA SER A 708 8.36 39.63 13.00
C SER A 708 8.97 40.50 14.10
N GLY A 709 8.42 40.43 15.32
CA GLY A 709 9.01 41.11 16.48
C GLY A 709 10.33 40.47 16.94
N LEU A 710 11.05 41.17 17.81
CA LEU A 710 12.32 40.71 18.36
C LEU A 710 12.10 39.56 19.33
N ILE A 711 12.75 38.41 19.12
CA ILE A 711 12.71 37.28 20.04
C ILE A 711 13.95 37.29 20.93
N THR A 712 13.77 37.55 22.23
CA THR A 712 14.83 37.59 23.24
C THR A 712 14.81 36.35 24.15
N GLY A 713 15.95 36.00 24.74
CA GLY A 713 16.09 34.90 25.70
C GLY A 713 16.83 35.31 26.98
N ASP A 714 16.57 34.64 28.11
CA ASP A 714 17.38 34.79 29.32
C ASP A 714 18.75 34.10 29.15
N PRO A 715 19.88 34.84 29.21
CA PRO A 715 21.22 34.27 29.06
C PRO A 715 21.58 33.25 30.16
N ALA A 716 20.88 33.24 31.31
CA ALA A 716 21.19 32.41 32.47
C ALA A 716 20.52 31.01 32.46
N THR A 717 19.66 30.68 31.50
CA THR A 717 18.87 29.42 31.49
C THR A 717 19.15 28.52 30.29
N SER A 718 19.13 27.19 30.47
CA SER A 718 19.32 26.15 29.44
C SER A 718 18.14 26.03 28.43
N ALA A 719 17.58 27.15 27.97
CA ALA A 719 16.34 27.21 27.21
C ALA A 719 16.47 26.67 25.76
N PHE A 720 15.57 25.75 25.38
CA PHE A 720 15.38 25.27 23.99
C PHE A 720 14.22 25.98 23.29
N PHE A 721 14.33 26.18 21.97
CA PHE A 721 13.23 26.60 21.10
C PHE A 721 12.69 25.38 20.34
N ASN A 722 11.47 24.93 20.66
CA ASN A 722 10.87 23.78 20.01
C ASN A 722 9.72 24.20 19.10
N LYS A 723 9.87 24.03 17.79
CA LYS A 723 8.79 24.14 16.81
C LYS A 723 8.01 22.81 16.75
N LYS A 724 6.68 22.89 16.90
CA LYS A 724 5.72 21.78 16.82
C LYS A 724 4.56 22.13 15.87
N GLY A 725 3.69 21.16 15.61
CA GLY A 725 2.52 21.32 14.73
C GLY A 725 2.89 21.30 13.24
N LEU A 726 1.94 20.88 12.40
CA LEU A 726 2.21 20.62 10.97
C LEU A 726 2.38 21.87 10.09
N GLY A 727 1.97 23.05 10.55
CA GLY A 727 2.04 24.30 9.77
C GLY A 727 3.41 24.99 9.81
N THR A 728 3.56 26.10 9.09
CA THR A 728 4.82 26.86 9.00
C THR A 728 4.95 27.88 10.13
N LEU A 729 6.10 27.93 10.80
CA LEU A 729 6.49 29.05 11.65
C LEU A 729 7.61 29.82 10.96
N THR A 730 7.35 31.07 10.58
CA THR A 730 8.34 31.95 9.94
C THR A 730 8.92 32.92 10.97
N LEU A 731 10.22 32.88 11.21
CA LEU A 731 10.93 33.85 12.04
C LEU A 731 11.68 34.82 11.12
N THR A 732 11.39 36.11 11.18
CA THR A 732 11.97 37.07 10.21
C THR A 732 13.01 38.01 10.82
N ASN A 733 12.94 38.29 12.13
CA ASN A 733 13.79 39.29 12.78
C ASN A 733 15.26 38.81 12.89
N PRO A 734 16.24 39.51 12.30
CA PRO A 734 17.65 39.09 12.30
C PRO A 734 18.36 39.33 13.63
N LEU A 735 17.74 40.05 14.57
CA LEU A 735 18.35 40.43 15.85
C LEU A 735 17.95 39.51 17.00
N ASN A 736 17.34 38.35 16.72
CA ASN A 736 16.91 37.42 17.75
C ASN A 736 18.09 36.97 18.64
N THR A 737 17.90 36.98 19.96
CA THR A 737 18.95 36.69 20.95
C THR A 737 18.68 35.45 21.79
N PHE A 738 17.62 34.69 21.51
CA PHE A 738 17.27 33.50 22.28
C PHE A 738 18.33 32.37 22.24
N GLY A 739 18.30 31.54 23.28
CA GLY A 739 19.31 30.54 23.64
C GLY A 739 20.16 31.02 24.83
N GLY A 740 20.24 30.28 25.93
CA GLY A 740 21.11 30.63 27.07
C GLY A 740 22.42 29.85 27.08
N VAL A 741 23.26 30.10 28.08
CA VAL A 741 24.56 29.41 28.30
C VAL A 741 24.37 28.25 29.27
N VAL A 742 24.91 27.08 28.96
CA VAL A 742 25.07 25.98 29.92
C VAL A 742 26.51 25.52 29.92
N ALA A 743 27.06 25.23 31.09
CA ALA A 743 28.30 24.47 31.19
C ALA A 743 28.07 23.06 30.60
N GLY A 744 28.61 22.80 29.40
CA GLY A 744 28.73 21.45 28.82
C GLY A 744 27.65 20.94 27.85
N GLY A 745 26.71 21.74 27.33
CA GLY A 745 25.63 21.24 26.45
C GLY A 745 25.19 22.21 25.33
N GLN A 746 25.03 21.69 24.11
CA GLN A 746 24.80 22.44 22.86
C GLN A 746 23.44 23.16 22.79
N ARG A 747 23.44 24.42 22.35
CA ARG A 747 22.22 25.24 22.16
C ARG A 747 21.49 24.76 20.90
N THR A 748 20.18 24.51 20.94
CA THR A 748 19.45 23.88 19.82
C THR A 748 18.07 24.49 19.59
N VAL A 749 17.77 24.78 18.32
CA VAL A 749 16.42 24.98 17.77
C VAL A 749 15.94 23.62 17.29
N ASN A 750 14.91 23.06 17.92
CA ASN A 750 14.38 21.74 17.57
C ASN A 750 13.09 21.89 16.74
N ILE A 751 12.99 21.15 15.65
CA ILE A 751 11.87 21.19 14.71
C ILE A 751 11.20 19.82 14.73
N GLN A 752 10.17 19.66 15.55
CA GLN A 752 9.50 18.38 15.81
C GLN A 752 8.24 18.16 14.96
N GLY A 753 7.96 19.06 14.02
CA GLY A 753 6.83 18.97 13.11
C GLY A 753 6.63 20.22 12.26
N GLY A 754 6.04 20.05 11.07
CA GLY A 754 5.78 21.14 10.12
C GLY A 754 7.07 21.79 9.63
N VAL A 755 7.03 23.11 9.37
CA VAL A 755 8.15 23.86 8.79
C VAL A 755 8.57 25.00 9.72
N LEU A 756 9.88 25.16 9.97
CA LEU A 756 10.47 26.40 10.50
C LEU A 756 11.13 27.16 9.35
N ALA A 757 10.59 28.32 8.98
CA ALA A 757 11.07 29.13 7.87
C ALA A 757 11.83 30.37 8.37
N THR A 758 12.97 30.69 7.74
CA THR A 758 13.77 31.88 8.09
C THR A 758 14.42 32.51 6.85
N PRO A 759 14.48 33.86 6.76
CA PRO A 759 15.20 34.54 5.68
C PRO A 759 16.68 34.84 6.01
N ASN A 760 17.15 34.59 7.23
CA ASN A 760 18.52 34.89 7.63
C ASN A 760 18.95 34.03 8.83
N ASP A 761 20.27 33.88 9.03
CA ASP A 761 20.83 33.09 10.13
C ASP A 761 20.51 33.68 11.52
N GLY A 762 20.45 35.02 11.62
CA GLY A 762 20.15 35.72 12.87
C GLY A 762 18.76 35.42 13.44
N ALA A 763 17.80 35.07 12.57
CA ALA A 763 16.46 34.67 12.97
C ALA A 763 16.44 33.38 13.81
N LEU A 764 17.47 32.54 13.70
CA LEU A 764 17.67 31.31 14.49
C LEU A 764 18.24 31.57 15.89
N GLY A 765 18.23 32.82 16.36
CA GLY A 765 18.67 33.23 17.68
C GLY A 765 20.13 33.67 17.69
N ASN A 766 20.68 33.81 18.90
CA ASN A 766 21.92 34.56 19.16
C ASN A 766 23.06 34.23 18.17
N SER A 767 23.59 35.24 17.48
CA SER A 767 24.68 35.09 16.51
C SER A 767 26.07 35.01 17.15
N ALA A 768 26.25 35.53 18.37
CA ALA A 768 27.53 35.47 19.11
C ALA A 768 27.78 34.08 19.71
N LEU A 769 26.71 33.35 20.03
CA LEU A 769 26.74 31.95 20.44
C LEU A 769 25.68 31.23 19.61
N PRO A 770 25.99 30.64 18.45
CA PRO A 770 24.96 30.11 17.55
C PRO A 770 24.20 28.92 18.17
N ASN A 771 22.88 28.88 17.97
CA ASN A 771 22.06 27.68 18.16
C ASN A 771 22.27 26.72 16.99
N ASN A 772 22.45 25.43 17.27
CA ASN A 772 22.28 24.36 16.29
C ASN A 772 20.83 24.24 15.84
N VAL A 773 20.62 23.64 14.67
CA VAL A 773 19.31 23.30 14.13
C VAL A 773 19.15 21.78 14.16
N SER A 774 18.18 21.30 14.93
CA SER A 774 17.81 19.89 15.01
C SER A 774 16.46 19.69 14.34
N MET A 775 16.38 18.78 13.38
CA MET A 775 15.16 18.38 12.69
C MET A 775 14.75 16.99 13.19
N ASP A 776 13.60 16.91 13.87
CA ASP A 776 13.09 15.73 14.58
C ASP A 776 11.65 15.41 14.13
N GLY A 777 11.51 15.11 12.84
CA GLY A 777 10.24 14.89 12.14
C GLY A 777 9.69 16.14 11.43
N GLY A 778 10.34 17.29 11.56
CA GLY A 778 9.97 18.54 10.86
C GLY A 778 11.04 19.05 9.88
N SER A 779 10.72 20.15 9.19
CA SER A 779 11.55 20.70 8.12
C SER A 779 12.05 22.11 8.44
N PHE A 780 13.30 22.39 8.08
CA PHE A 780 13.83 23.74 8.02
C PHE A 780 13.63 24.33 6.63
N ARG A 781 13.25 25.61 6.50
CA ARG A 781 13.08 26.30 5.21
C ARG A 781 13.87 27.60 5.15
N ALA A 782 14.81 27.69 4.21
CA ALA A 782 15.47 28.96 3.87
C ALA A 782 14.64 29.70 2.82
N THR A 783 14.05 30.84 3.21
CA THR A 783 13.21 31.67 2.32
C THR A 783 14.03 32.71 1.55
N GLU A 784 15.28 32.94 1.97
CA GLU A 784 16.24 33.85 1.33
C GLU A 784 17.63 33.21 1.35
N SER A 785 18.57 33.78 0.59
CA SER A 785 19.95 33.27 0.51
C SER A 785 20.79 33.75 1.70
N PHE A 786 21.41 32.82 2.44
CA PHE A 786 22.35 33.14 3.51
C PHE A 786 23.28 31.96 3.84
N SER A 787 24.32 32.25 4.64
CA SER A 787 25.27 31.26 5.13
C SER A 787 25.06 31.00 6.62
N SER A 788 25.24 29.76 7.04
CA SER A 788 25.15 29.37 8.45
C SER A 788 26.37 28.53 8.87
N ALA A 789 27.02 28.95 9.96
CA ALA A 789 28.06 28.18 10.64
C ALA A 789 27.49 27.21 11.70
N ARG A 790 26.16 27.13 11.83
CA ARG A 790 25.47 26.30 12.81
C ARG A 790 25.54 24.83 12.38
N VAL A 791 25.48 23.93 13.36
CA VAL A 791 25.27 22.51 13.06
C VAL A 791 23.83 22.29 12.63
N PHE A 792 23.64 21.62 11.50
CA PHE A 792 22.35 21.11 11.05
C PHE A 792 22.33 19.60 11.25
N ASN A 793 21.38 19.11 12.04
CA ASN A 793 21.25 17.71 12.39
C ASN A 793 19.83 17.20 12.13
N ALA A 794 19.67 16.17 11.30
CA ALA A 794 18.42 15.39 11.24
C ALA A 794 18.49 14.21 12.22
N THR A 795 17.53 14.09 13.14
CA THR A 795 17.50 12.97 14.09
C THR A 795 17.07 11.66 13.43
N ALA A 796 16.94 10.59 14.22
CA ALA A 796 16.43 9.30 13.73
C ALA A 796 14.97 9.36 13.24
N THR A 797 14.16 10.29 13.76
CA THR A 797 12.79 10.57 13.28
C THR A 797 12.79 11.21 11.88
N GLY A 798 13.96 11.70 11.45
CA GLY A 798 14.20 12.33 10.16
C GLY A 798 13.88 13.81 10.12
N GLY A 799 14.07 14.43 8.97
CA GLY A 799 13.80 15.86 8.77
C GLY A 799 14.25 16.34 7.41
N SER A 800 13.73 17.49 6.94
CA SER A 800 14.08 18.02 5.62
C SER A 800 14.59 19.45 5.65
N ILE A 801 15.55 19.75 4.78
CA ILE A 801 15.95 21.11 4.44
C ILE A 801 15.21 21.50 3.16
N LEU A 802 14.46 22.59 3.20
CA LEU A 802 13.77 23.20 2.09
C LEU A 802 14.50 24.50 1.72
N VAL A 803 14.83 24.69 0.45
CA VAL A 803 15.39 25.96 -0.02
C VAL A 803 14.50 26.50 -1.12
N ASP A 804 14.04 27.74 -0.97
CA ASP A 804 13.14 28.36 -1.94
C ASP A 804 13.80 28.57 -3.29
N ALA A 805 12.99 28.58 -4.36
CA ALA A 805 13.48 28.73 -5.73
C ALA A 805 14.41 29.93 -5.87
N THR A 806 15.50 29.77 -6.63
CA THR A 806 16.58 30.78 -6.84
C THR A 806 17.41 31.14 -5.60
N LYS A 807 17.07 30.62 -4.41
CA LYS A 807 17.81 30.90 -3.17
C LYS A 807 18.88 29.84 -2.91
N THR A 808 19.86 30.22 -2.10
CA THR A 808 20.97 29.34 -1.70
C THR A 808 21.16 29.37 -0.19
N LEU A 809 21.06 28.21 0.46
CA LEU A 809 21.52 28.01 1.83
C LEU A 809 22.94 27.43 1.79
N THR A 810 23.91 28.16 2.37
CA THR A 810 25.30 27.67 2.46
C THR A 810 25.61 27.25 3.89
N LEU A 811 25.93 25.97 4.10
CA LEU A 811 26.33 25.43 5.40
C LEU A 811 27.85 25.38 5.48
N THR A 812 28.43 26.19 6.37
CA THR A 812 29.85 26.10 6.74
C THR A 812 30.06 25.36 8.06
N GLY A 813 29.00 25.19 8.85
CA GLY A 813 28.95 24.30 9.99
C GLY A 813 28.68 22.85 9.60
N THR A 814 28.71 21.95 10.59
CA THR A 814 28.53 20.51 10.34
C THR A 814 27.13 20.18 9.83
N LEU A 815 27.04 19.38 8.76
CA LEU A 815 25.82 18.68 8.37
C LEU A 815 25.86 17.25 8.91
N SER A 816 24.80 16.84 9.59
CA SER A 816 24.71 15.52 10.23
C SER A 816 23.28 14.99 10.18
N GLY A 817 23.12 13.68 10.37
CA GLY A 817 21.81 13.14 10.70
C GLY A 817 21.54 11.70 10.28
N GLY A 818 20.42 11.15 10.75
CA GLY A 818 19.92 9.82 10.42
C GLY A 818 19.17 9.81 9.08
N LEU A 819 17.96 10.36 9.05
CA LEU A 819 17.13 10.42 7.83
C LEU A 819 16.96 11.87 7.36
N LEU A 820 17.84 12.34 6.48
CA LEU A 820 17.82 13.72 5.98
C LEU A 820 17.12 13.80 4.61
N GLY A 821 16.26 14.80 4.44
CA GLY A 821 15.67 15.18 3.16
C GLY A 821 16.16 16.53 2.66
N LYS A 822 16.26 16.70 1.34
CA LYS A 822 16.37 18.00 0.68
C LYS A 822 15.20 18.17 -0.29
N GLY A 823 14.39 19.20 -0.05
CA GLY A 823 13.32 19.65 -0.94
C GLY A 823 13.45 21.14 -1.29
N GLY A 824 12.43 21.67 -1.98
CA GLY A 824 12.44 23.03 -2.53
C GLY A 824 13.42 23.20 -3.69
N ASP A 825 13.05 24.03 -4.67
CA ASP A 825 13.76 24.15 -5.95
C ASP A 825 15.10 24.91 -5.85
N GLY A 826 15.44 25.47 -4.68
CA GLY A 826 16.70 26.17 -4.44
C GLY A 826 17.90 25.26 -4.17
N THR A 827 19.05 25.90 -3.92
CA THR A 827 20.35 25.24 -3.75
C THR A 827 20.75 25.10 -2.28
N LEU A 828 21.15 23.89 -1.87
CA LEU A 828 21.86 23.63 -0.62
C LEU A 828 23.34 23.43 -0.92
N THR A 829 24.22 24.27 -0.40
CA THR A 829 25.67 24.14 -0.56
C THR A 829 26.31 23.74 0.77
N VAL A 830 27.01 22.60 0.80
CA VAL A 830 27.66 22.05 1.99
C VAL A 830 29.17 22.26 1.89
N ASN A 831 29.68 23.26 2.60
CA ASN A 831 31.10 23.59 2.71
C ASN A 831 31.71 23.15 4.06
N GLY A 832 30.86 22.88 5.05
CA GLY A 832 31.28 22.42 6.37
C GLY A 832 31.48 20.90 6.44
N PRO A 833 31.99 20.38 7.57
CA PRO A 833 32.16 18.95 7.78
C PRO A 833 30.84 18.19 7.66
N GLN A 834 30.90 16.94 7.22
CA GLN A 834 29.75 16.04 7.20
C GLN A 834 29.98 14.90 8.21
N SER A 835 28.96 14.57 9.01
CA SER A 835 29.05 13.55 10.06
C SER A 835 27.78 12.71 10.11
N PHE A 836 27.77 11.63 9.32
CA PHE A 836 26.65 10.70 9.22
C PHE A 836 26.93 9.41 10.02
N GLY A 837 25.93 8.98 10.80
CA GLY A 837 26.00 7.74 11.58
C GLY A 837 25.62 6.52 10.74
N VAL A 838 25.84 5.32 11.26
CA VAL A 838 25.48 4.07 10.57
C VAL A 838 23.98 4.06 10.21
N GLY A 839 23.67 3.71 8.96
CA GLY A 839 22.28 3.67 8.46
C GLY A 839 21.72 5.03 8.02
N SER A 840 22.54 6.07 8.00
CA SER A 840 22.13 7.40 7.54
C SER A 840 21.72 7.40 6.07
N THR A 841 20.61 8.07 5.77
CA THR A 841 20.12 8.30 4.41
C THR A 841 19.95 9.79 4.16
N PHE A 842 20.44 10.28 3.03
CA PHE A 842 20.15 11.62 2.53
C PHE A 842 19.38 11.51 1.22
N THR A 843 18.11 11.93 1.24
CA THR A 843 17.23 11.92 0.07
C THR A 843 17.10 13.32 -0.51
N VAL A 844 17.49 13.50 -1.76
CA VAL A 844 17.35 14.76 -2.50
C VAL A 844 16.19 14.62 -3.48
N SER A 845 15.06 15.24 -3.15
CA SER A 845 13.81 15.11 -3.92
C SER A 845 13.52 16.31 -4.84
N ALA A 846 14.15 17.46 -4.57
CA ALA A 846 14.04 18.68 -5.39
C ALA A 846 15.22 19.64 -5.19
N GLY A 847 15.49 20.44 -6.23
CA GLY A 847 16.55 21.45 -6.25
C GLY A 847 17.96 20.84 -6.28
N THR A 848 18.96 21.68 -6.02
CA THR A 848 20.38 21.30 -6.14
C THR A 848 21.03 21.14 -4.78
N VAL A 849 21.90 20.13 -4.63
CA VAL A 849 22.85 19.99 -3.52
C VAL A 849 24.27 20.04 -4.05
N ASN A 850 25.13 20.89 -3.49
CA ASN A 850 26.56 20.88 -3.76
C ASN A 850 27.29 20.32 -2.55
N LEU A 851 27.91 19.15 -2.68
CA LEU A 851 28.74 18.52 -1.64
C LEU A 851 30.20 18.88 -1.88
N ASN A 852 30.66 19.97 -1.26
CA ASN A 852 32.03 20.48 -1.44
C ASN A 852 33.02 19.91 -0.41
N THR A 853 32.53 19.11 0.53
CA THR A 853 33.30 18.32 1.49
C THR A 853 32.92 16.84 1.34
N ASP A 854 33.79 15.94 1.79
CA ASP A 854 33.51 14.50 1.77
C ASP A 854 32.40 14.16 2.78
N ALA A 855 31.39 13.41 2.36
CA ALA A 855 30.31 12.91 3.21
C ALA A 855 30.76 11.79 4.16
N GLY A 856 31.87 11.13 3.85
CA GLY A 856 32.49 10.11 4.67
C GLY A 856 33.87 10.51 5.18
N THR A 857 34.71 9.52 5.42
CA THR A 857 36.14 9.72 5.69
C THR A 857 36.92 8.68 4.91
N ALA A 858 37.82 9.16 4.06
CA ALA A 858 38.69 8.30 3.25
C ALA A 858 39.55 7.37 4.11
N ALA A 859 39.75 6.15 3.62
CA ALA A 859 40.76 5.25 4.16
C ALA A 859 42.15 5.91 4.10
N THR A 860 43.00 5.62 5.08
CA THR A 860 44.41 6.06 5.10
C THR A 860 45.33 4.86 4.96
N ALA A 861 46.52 5.05 4.38
CA ALA A 861 47.53 3.99 4.26
C ALA A 861 47.92 3.47 5.65
N GLY A 862 47.40 2.30 6.04
CA GLY A 862 47.45 1.76 7.41
C GLY A 862 46.19 0.93 7.75
N PRO A 863 45.87 0.68 9.04
CA PRO A 863 44.70 -0.13 9.42
C PRO A 863 43.37 0.64 9.45
N THR A 864 43.37 1.93 9.13
CA THR A 864 42.16 2.78 9.27
C THR A 864 41.31 2.68 8.01
N ALA A 865 40.29 1.83 8.07
CA ALA A 865 39.27 1.71 7.03
C ALA A 865 38.52 3.03 6.82
N ALA A 866 37.95 3.19 5.62
CA ALA A 866 37.06 4.30 5.35
C ALA A 866 35.81 4.27 6.23
N VAL A 867 35.26 5.45 6.53
CA VAL A 867 33.96 5.58 7.20
C VAL A 867 32.96 6.14 6.19
N ALA A 868 32.18 5.24 5.59
CA ALA A 868 31.19 5.58 4.57
C ALA A 868 29.81 5.11 5.02
N ASN A 869 29.10 5.96 5.77
CA ASN A 869 27.82 5.61 6.38
C ASN A 869 26.61 6.09 5.58
N LEU A 870 26.82 6.98 4.60
CA LEU A 870 25.73 7.67 3.93
C LEU A 870 25.18 6.88 2.74
N THR A 871 23.88 6.58 2.76
CA THR A 871 23.11 6.23 1.56
C THR A 871 22.56 7.52 0.93
N LEU A 872 23.01 7.84 -0.28
CA LEU A 872 22.56 9.01 -1.03
C LEU A 872 21.51 8.60 -2.08
N ASN A 873 20.28 9.11 -1.93
CA ASN A 873 19.16 8.82 -2.81
C ASN A 873 18.71 10.09 -3.53
N ILE A 874 18.59 10.04 -4.86
CA ILE A 874 18.20 11.19 -5.68
C ILE A 874 16.92 10.86 -6.44
N SER A 875 15.91 11.71 -6.27
CA SER A 875 14.55 11.47 -6.77
C SER A 875 13.87 12.77 -7.21
N GLY A 876 12.70 12.67 -7.84
CA GLY A 876 11.92 13.84 -8.26
C GLY A 876 12.68 14.73 -9.24
N THR A 877 12.96 15.97 -8.83
CA THR A 877 13.75 16.96 -9.59
C THR A 877 15.10 17.26 -8.95
N GLY A 878 15.54 16.40 -8.02
CA GLY A 878 16.78 16.57 -7.28
C GLY A 878 18.05 16.41 -8.14
N VAL A 879 19.05 17.25 -7.87
CA VAL A 879 20.39 17.16 -8.45
C VAL A 879 21.43 17.27 -7.34
N VAL A 880 22.48 16.45 -7.41
CA VAL A 880 23.63 16.49 -6.50
C VAL A 880 24.91 16.66 -7.30
N ASN A 881 25.67 17.72 -7.03
CA ASN A 881 27.00 17.94 -7.57
C ASN A 881 28.07 17.57 -6.54
N PHE A 882 29.04 16.77 -6.94
CA PHE A 882 30.21 16.45 -6.12
C PHE A 882 31.29 17.50 -6.36
N GLY A 883 31.46 18.42 -5.41
CA GLY A 883 32.53 19.43 -5.44
C GLY A 883 33.88 18.88 -4.97
N THR A 884 33.90 17.68 -4.40
CA THR A 884 35.09 16.90 -4.05
C THR A 884 34.78 15.42 -4.12
N ALA A 885 35.80 14.55 -4.03
CA ALA A 885 35.59 13.11 -3.99
C ALA A 885 34.74 12.69 -2.79
N GLN A 886 33.82 11.75 -2.98
CA GLN A 886 32.88 11.31 -1.94
C GLN A 886 33.13 9.84 -1.55
N ASP A 887 33.13 9.54 -0.24
CA ASP A 887 32.98 8.20 0.31
C ASP A 887 31.52 7.97 0.76
N LEU A 888 30.81 7.07 0.09
CA LEU A 888 29.39 6.79 0.32
C LEU A 888 29.15 5.30 0.61
N LEU A 889 28.16 4.99 1.44
CA LEU A 889 27.70 3.61 1.60
C LEU A 889 27.03 3.12 0.30
N LYS A 890 26.14 3.96 -0.24
CA LYS A 890 25.34 3.71 -1.45
C LYS A 890 25.07 5.01 -2.20
N LEU A 891 24.94 4.93 -3.52
CA LEU A 891 24.48 5.98 -4.40
C LEU A 891 23.35 5.43 -5.28
N SER A 892 22.19 6.10 -5.28
CA SER A 892 21.08 5.75 -6.17
C SER A 892 20.42 6.98 -6.75
N SER A 893 20.00 6.91 -8.02
CA SER A 893 19.22 7.96 -8.67
C SER A 893 18.06 7.38 -9.47
N THR A 894 16.90 8.03 -9.39
CA THR A 894 15.77 7.81 -10.31
C THR A 894 15.64 8.92 -11.35
N VAL A 895 16.54 9.91 -11.34
CA VAL A 895 16.46 11.15 -12.13
C VAL A 895 17.62 11.22 -13.10
N ALA A 896 17.35 11.49 -14.39
CA ALA A 896 18.38 11.78 -15.37
C ALA A 896 19.17 13.04 -14.96
N GLY A 897 20.50 12.96 -14.96
CA GLY A 897 21.39 14.01 -14.45
C GLY A 897 21.35 14.19 -12.93
N GLY A 898 20.74 13.26 -12.19
CA GLY A 898 20.55 13.37 -10.75
C GLY A 898 21.85 13.44 -9.98
N ALA A 899 22.81 12.55 -10.24
CA ALA A 899 24.15 12.63 -9.66
C ALA A 899 25.14 13.17 -10.69
N ASN A 900 25.83 14.26 -10.37
CA ASN A 900 26.89 14.85 -11.18
C ASN A 900 28.23 14.76 -10.45
N LEU A 901 29.13 13.94 -10.97
CA LEU A 901 30.47 13.74 -10.44
C LEU A 901 31.34 15.00 -10.53
N ALA A 902 31.07 15.88 -11.51
CA ALA A 902 31.76 17.14 -11.74
C ALA A 902 33.31 17.04 -11.68
N GLY A 903 33.89 15.97 -12.25
CA GLY A 903 35.32 15.69 -12.31
C GLY A 903 35.89 14.98 -11.07
N ASN A 904 35.05 14.64 -10.09
CA ASN A 904 35.46 13.98 -8.85
C ASN A 904 35.08 12.49 -8.84
N ALA A 905 35.76 11.71 -8.00
CA ALA A 905 35.45 10.30 -7.81
C ALA A 905 34.34 10.08 -6.75
N ALA A 906 33.53 9.05 -6.95
CA ALA A 906 32.65 8.50 -5.93
C ALA A 906 33.09 7.08 -5.57
N ARG A 907 33.36 6.85 -4.29
CA ARG A 907 33.78 5.57 -3.72
C ARG A 907 32.60 4.98 -2.95
N ILE A 908 32.09 3.85 -3.43
CA ILE A 908 30.87 3.22 -2.89
C ILE A 908 31.24 1.91 -2.19
N TYR A 909 30.85 1.76 -0.92
CA TYR A 909 31.22 0.61 -0.09
C TYR A 909 30.16 -0.49 -0.03
N THR A 910 29.22 -0.49 -0.98
CA THR A 910 28.29 -1.61 -1.21
C THR A 910 28.52 -2.23 -2.59
N LEU A 911 29.32 -3.30 -2.65
CA LEU A 911 29.73 -3.94 -3.90
C LEU A 911 28.56 -4.47 -4.75
N ALA A 912 27.48 -4.90 -4.10
CA ALA A 912 26.30 -5.42 -4.79
C ALA A 912 25.57 -4.39 -5.67
N ASP A 913 25.88 -3.10 -5.53
CA ASP A 913 25.21 -2.03 -6.28
C ASP A 913 25.85 -1.76 -7.66
N GLU A 914 26.92 -2.48 -8.04
CA GLU A 914 27.67 -2.24 -9.27
C GLU A 914 26.80 -2.32 -10.54
N ALA A 915 25.98 -3.36 -10.66
CA ALA A 915 25.08 -3.52 -11.81
C ALA A 915 24.07 -2.37 -11.90
N GLN A 916 23.57 -1.88 -10.76
CA GLN A 916 22.65 -0.74 -10.72
C GLN A 916 23.36 0.56 -11.13
N LEU A 917 24.59 0.78 -10.68
CA LEU A 917 25.38 1.96 -11.06
C LEU A 917 25.70 1.98 -12.56
N ASN A 918 26.03 0.82 -13.15
CA ASN A 918 26.21 0.68 -14.60
C ASN A 918 24.93 1.06 -15.35
N SER A 919 23.79 0.55 -14.91
CA SER A 919 22.48 0.90 -15.47
C SER A 919 22.15 2.39 -15.31
N ASP A 920 22.49 2.99 -14.16
CA ASP A 920 22.23 4.41 -13.89
C ASP A 920 23.13 5.33 -14.72
N VAL A 921 24.37 4.94 -15.03
CA VAL A 921 25.23 5.66 -15.99
C VAL A 921 24.67 5.54 -17.41
N PHE A 922 24.28 4.34 -17.85
CA PHE A 922 23.66 4.13 -19.18
C PHE A 922 22.41 4.99 -19.38
N ALA A 923 21.54 5.02 -18.36
CA ALA A 923 20.32 5.82 -18.35
C ALA A 923 20.57 7.33 -18.17
N GLY A 924 21.83 7.76 -18.06
CA GLY A 924 22.22 9.16 -17.87
C GLY A 924 21.78 9.75 -16.53
N LYS A 925 21.54 8.91 -15.51
CA LYS A 925 21.16 9.34 -14.15
C LYS A 925 22.37 9.71 -13.30
N VAL A 926 23.50 9.05 -13.55
CA VAL A 926 24.83 9.45 -13.08
C VAL A 926 25.57 10.03 -14.27
N ILE A 927 25.96 11.29 -14.15
CA ILE A 927 26.66 12.04 -15.19
C ILE A 927 27.95 12.66 -14.63
N ASP A 928 28.78 13.16 -15.53
CA ASP A 928 29.85 14.06 -15.18
C ASP A 928 29.81 15.25 -16.14
N SER A 929 29.56 16.44 -15.58
CA SER A 929 29.44 17.68 -16.36
C SER A 929 30.74 18.16 -17.00
N THR A 930 31.89 17.58 -16.62
CA THR A 930 33.20 17.92 -17.21
C THR A 930 33.48 17.15 -18.50
N ILE A 931 32.72 16.07 -18.76
CA ILE A 931 32.79 15.30 -20.00
C ILE A 931 32.12 16.13 -21.12
N SER A 932 32.92 16.99 -21.75
CA SER A 932 32.49 17.85 -22.86
C SER A 932 32.97 17.38 -24.24
N THR A 933 33.88 16.39 -24.30
CA THR A 933 34.45 15.85 -25.54
C THR A 933 34.67 14.33 -25.47
N ASN A 934 34.48 13.65 -26.60
CA ASN A 934 35.03 12.31 -26.84
C ASN A 934 36.57 12.46 -26.84
N PRO A 935 37.33 11.82 -25.94
CA PRO A 935 37.27 10.39 -25.67
C PRO A 935 37.03 9.96 -24.21
N TRP A 936 36.36 10.78 -23.39
CA TRP A 936 36.14 10.49 -21.97
C TRP A 936 34.81 9.80 -21.72
N GLN A 937 34.76 9.00 -20.66
CA GLN A 937 33.52 8.40 -20.13
C GLN A 937 33.61 8.23 -18.62
N ILE A 938 32.47 8.03 -17.97
CA ILE A 938 32.45 7.48 -16.61
C ILE A 938 32.93 6.03 -16.70
N GLY A 939 33.60 5.52 -15.68
CA GLY A 939 33.92 4.10 -15.53
C GLY A 939 33.64 3.63 -14.11
N ILE A 940 33.34 2.34 -13.98
CA ILE A 940 32.91 1.69 -12.74
C ILE A 940 33.68 0.37 -12.60
N THR A 941 34.28 0.11 -11.44
CA THR A 941 34.90 -1.20 -11.15
C THR A 941 34.85 -1.54 -9.66
N ASP A 942 34.67 -2.82 -9.35
CA ASP A 942 34.79 -3.40 -8.01
C ASP A 942 36.20 -3.89 -7.66
N GLN A 943 37.13 -3.87 -8.63
CA GLN A 943 38.45 -4.46 -8.50
C GLN A 943 39.49 -3.54 -7.86
N LYS A 944 39.10 -2.30 -7.51
CA LYS A 944 39.97 -1.35 -6.81
C LYS A 944 39.78 -1.50 -5.30
N LEU A 945 40.92 -1.56 -4.61
CA LEU A 945 40.95 -1.49 -3.16
C LEU A 945 41.15 -0.05 -2.69
N ASP A 946 40.58 0.28 -1.54
CA ASP A 946 40.88 1.52 -0.83
C ASP A 946 42.32 1.53 -0.28
N ALA A 947 42.75 2.63 0.32
CA ALA A 947 44.10 2.76 0.89
C ALA A 947 44.39 1.81 2.07
N ALA A 948 43.36 1.22 2.67
CA ALA A 948 43.46 0.22 3.73
C ALA A 948 43.35 -1.23 3.22
N GLY A 949 43.16 -1.42 1.91
CA GLY A 949 43.04 -2.74 1.28
C GLY A 949 41.63 -3.32 1.26
N ASN A 950 40.60 -2.54 1.58
CA ASN A 950 39.20 -3.01 1.52
C ASN A 950 38.63 -2.82 0.10
N PRO A 951 37.75 -3.73 -0.35
CA PRO A 951 37.10 -3.59 -1.65
C PRO A 951 36.10 -2.42 -1.65
N MET A 952 36.03 -1.72 -2.78
CA MET A 952 35.06 -0.64 -3.02
C MET A 952 34.67 -0.63 -4.50
N LEU A 953 33.50 -0.06 -4.81
CA LEU A 953 33.19 0.35 -6.18
C LEU A 953 33.75 1.74 -6.41
N LEU A 954 34.65 1.87 -7.39
CA LEU A 954 35.17 3.15 -7.81
C LEU A 954 34.41 3.65 -9.02
N VAL A 955 33.75 4.79 -8.89
CA VAL A 955 33.08 5.50 -10.00
C VAL A 955 33.83 6.80 -10.26
N GLN A 956 34.40 6.96 -11.45
CA GLN A 956 35.14 8.18 -11.82
C GLN A 956 35.19 8.35 -13.34
N VAL A 957 35.62 9.53 -13.79
CA VAL A 957 35.92 9.74 -15.21
C VAL A 957 37.20 8.98 -15.58
N THR A 958 37.16 8.30 -16.72
CA THR A 958 38.31 7.60 -17.29
C THR A 958 38.37 7.73 -18.81
N ARG A 959 39.40 7.14 -19.42
CA ARG A 959 39.52 6.94 -20.86
C ARG A 959 38.55 5.86 -21.32
N LYS A 960 37.90 6.09 -22.46
CA LYS A 960 37.06 5.07 -23.10
C LYS A 960 37.82 3.76 -23.33
N GLY A 961 37.27 2.65 -22.85
CA GLY A 961 37.88 1.32 -22.96
C GLY A 961 38.87 0.96 -21.84
N ASP A 962 39.11 1.83 -20.86
CA ASP A 962 39.85 1.50 -19.63
C ASP A 962 38.92 0.77 -18.64
N ALA A 963 38.95 -0.56 -18.64
CA ALA A 963 38.11 -1.41 -17.81
C ALA A 963 38.59 -1.47 -16.36
N ASN A 964 39.90 -1.34 -16.13
CA ASN A 964 40.50 -1.50 -14.81
C ASN A 964 40.67 -0.18 -14.04
N LEU A 965 40.28 0.93 -14.65
CA LEU A 965 40.41 2.29 -14.13
C LEU A 965 41.85 2.60 -13.68
N ASP A 966 42.86 2.15 -14.45
CA ASP A 966 44.27 2.53 -14.27
C ASP A 966 44.64 3.83 -14.99
N GLY A 967 43.69 4.38 -15.75
CA GLY A 967 43.82 5.62 -16.51
C GLY A 967 44.35 5.42 -17.92
N THR A 968 44.63 4.19 -18.38
CA THR A 968 45.16 3.92 -19.72
C THR A 968 44.53 2.69 -20.35
N THR A 969 43.90 2.87 -21.51
CA THR A 969 43.32 1.77 -22.29
C THR A 969 44.43 0.94 -22.94
N ASN A 970 44.67 -0.27 -22.46
CA ASN A 970 45.80 -1.11 -22.85
C ASN A 970 45.46 -2.61 -22.97
N PHE A 971 46.49 -3.46 -23.04
CA PHE A 971 46.33 -4.92 -23.17
C PHE A 971 45.52 -5.55 -22.03
N THR A 972 45.63 -5.01 -20.82
CA THR A 972 44.91 -5.49 -19.64
C THR A 972 43.40 -5.35 -19.83
N ASP A 973 42.95 -4.25 -20.43
CA ASP A 973 41.53 -4.02 -20.72
C ASP A 973 41.05 -4.90 -21.87
N LEU A 974 41.87 -5.05 -22.91
CA LEU A 974 41.56 -5.93 -24.03
C LEU A 974 41.41 -7.39 -23.56
N LEU A 975 42.24 -7.82 -22.62
CA LEU A 975 42.15 -9.16 -22.04
C LEU A 975 40.80 -9.37 -21.37
N ARG A 976 40.33 -8.42 -20.54
CA ARG A 976 39.03 -8.49 -19.87
C ARG A 976 37.87 -8.56 -20.86
N LEU A 977 37.87 -7.67 -21.86
CA LEU A 977 36.88 -7.70 -22.94
C LEU A 977 36.90 -9.04 -23.69
N SER A 978 38.09 -9.55 -24.03
CA SER A 978 38.23 -10.80 -24.80
C SER A 978 37.72 -12.04 -24.04
N GLN A 979 37.83 -12.05 -22.71
CA GLN A 979 37.35 -13.14 -21.86
C GLN A 979 35.82 -13.22 -21.83
N ASN A 980 35.14 -12.10 -22.08
CA ASN A 980 33.68 -12.00 -22.00
C ASN A 980 33.01 -11.76 -23.38
N TYR A 981 33.77 -11.83 -24.48
CA TYR A 981 33.26 -11.48 -25.81
C TYR A 981 32.09 -12.38 -26.25
N GLY A 982 30.96 -11.77 -26.61
CA GLY A 982 29.72 -12.43 -26.99
C GLY A 982 28.81 -12.83 -25.82
N VAL A 983 29.15 -12.45 -24.58
CA VAL A 983 28.39 -12.78 -23.37
C VAL A 983 27.53 -11.59 -22.93
N SER A 984 26.28 -11.87 -22.54
CA SER A 984 25.33 -10.89 -21.99
C SER A 984 25.31 -10.93 -20.46
N GLY A 985 24.77 -9.87 -19.84
CA GLY A 985 24.76 -9.69 -18.38
C GLY A 985 26.10 -9.25 -17.81
N LYS A 986 26.93 -8.56 -18.63
CA LYS A 986 28.27 -8.11 -18.27
C LYS A 986 28.30 -6.63 -17.92
N LEU A 987 29.25 -6.25 -17.07
CA LEU A 987 29.42 -4.89 -16.56
C LEU A 987 30.62 -4.18 -17.20
N PHE A 988 30.78 -2.89 -16.91
CA PHE A 988 31.83 -2.04 -17.48
C PHE A 988 33.23 -2.63 -17.34
N ASP A 989 33.61 -3.06 -16.14
CA ASP A 989 34.96 -3.56 -15.88
C ASP A 989 35.17 -5.00 -16.36
N GLU A 990 34.11 -5.67 -16.81
CA GLU A 990 34.14 -6.94 -17.53
C GLU A 990 34.25 -6.75 -19.06
N GLY A 991 34.19 -5.50 -19.55
CA GLY A 991 34.44 -5.14 -20.95
C GLY A 991 33.24 -4.58 -21.72
N ASP A 992 32.12 -4.30 -21.06
CA ASP A 992 30.96 -3.60 -21.65
C ASP A 992 31.14 -2.07 -21.56
N PHE A 993 31.77 -1.48 -22.56
CA PHE A 993 32.14 -0.06 -22.53
C PHE A 993 31.03 0.88 -23.00
N ASN A 994 29.96 0.36 -23.58
CA ASN A 994 28.79 1.15 -23.98
C ASN A 994 27.60 1.01 -23.01
N TYR A 995 27.71 0.14 -22.01
CA TYR A 995 26.73 -0.14 -20.96
C TYR A 995 25.43 -0.78 -21.47
N ASP A 996 25.47 -1.48 -22.61
CA ASP A 996 24.30 -2.15 -23.19
C ASP A 996 24.02 -3.54 -22.58
N GLY A 997 24.87 -3.99 -21.65
CA GLY A 997 24.82 -5.25 -20.94
C GLY A 997 25.43 -6.43 -21.70
N THR A 998 26.01 -6.22 -22.89
CA THR A 998 26.57 -7.28 -23.73
C THR A 998 27.93 -6.90 -24.31
N VAL A 999 28.98 -7.66 -23.96
CA VAL A 999 30.31 -7.42 -24.54
C VAL A 999 30.35 -7.89 -26.00
N ASN A 1000 30.46 -6.96 -26.95
CA ASN A 1000 30.40 -7.26 -28.37
C ASN A 1000 31.35 -6.39 -29.23
N PHE A 1001 31.11 -6.36 -30.55
CA PHE A 1001 31.92 -5.59 -31.49
C PHE A 1001 31.92 -4.08 -31.18
N ASN A 1002 30.81 -3.53 -30.67
CA ASN A 1002 30.71 -2.12 -30.31
C ASN A 1002 31.70 -1.75 -29.19
N ASP A 1003 31.88 -2.63 -28.21
CA ASP A 1003 32.85 -2.42 -27.11
C ASP A 1003 34.29 -2.53 -27.61
N LEU A 1004 34.57 -3.53 -28.45
CA LEU A 1004 35.89 -3.68 -29.07
C LEU A 1004 36.23 -2.46 -29.93
N LEU A 1005 35.25 -1.88 -30.62
CA LEU A 1005 35.42 -0.65 -31.37
C LEU A 1005 35.76 0.53 -30.46
N ILE A 1006 35.05 0.69 -29.34
CA ILE A 1006 35.35 1.74 -28.34
C ILE A 1006 36.77 1.60 -27.80
N LEU A 1007 37.18 0.39 -27.42
CA LEU A 1007 38.53 0.12 -26.90
C LEU A 1007 39.60 0.34 -27.97
N SER A 1008 39.42 -0.20 -29.18
CA SER A 1008 40.44 -0.12 -30.25
C SER A 1008 40.71 1.32 -30.70
N GLN A 1009 39.69 2.19 -30.72
CA GLN A 1009 39.85 3.62 -31.03
C GLN A 1009 40.64 4.39 -29.96
N ASN A 1010 40.76 3.83 -28.76
CA ASN A 1010 41.40 4.46 -27.61
C ASN A 1010 42.66 3.73 -27.13
N TYR A 1011 43.06 2.66 -27.82
CA TYR A 1011 44.16 1.80 -27.39
C TYR A 1011 45.50 2.55 -27.31
N GLY A 1012 46.21 2.35 -26.21
CA GLY A 1012 47.48 3.02 -25.89
C GLY A 1012 47.34 4.49 -25.49
N GLN A 1013 46.11 4.98 -25.27
CA GLN A 1013 45.86 6.36 -24.85
C GLN A 1013 45.49 6.42 -23.36
N SER A 1014 45.78 7.55 -22.72
CA SER A 1014 45.59 7.74 -21.29
C SER A 1014 44.64 8.89 -20.97
N TYR A 1015 43.97 8.81 -19.82
CA TYR A 1015 43.29 9.90 -19.15
C TYR A 1015 44.31 10.72 -18.37
N PRO A 1016 44.51 12.02 -18.66
CA PRO A 1016 45.39 12.84 -17.86
C PRO A 1016 44.75 13.04 -16.48
N ALA A 1017 45.28 12.35 -15.47
CA ALA A 1017 44.82 12.51 -14.09
C ALA A 1017 44.89 14.00 -13.70
N PRO A 1018 43.91 14.53 -12.92
CA PRO A 1018 44.03 15.86 -12.33
C PRO A 1018 45.33 15.94 -11.54
N ALA A 1019 46.16 16.96 -11.83
CA ALA A 1019 47.41 17.14 -11.10
C ALA A 1019 47.09 17.29 -9.61
N ALA A 1020 47.68 16.42 -8.76
CA ALA A 1020 47.61 16.59 -7.32
C ALA A 1020 48.13 17.99 -6.98
N PRO A 1021 47.48 18.76 -6.06
CA PRO A 1021 48.06 20.00 -5.59
C PRO A 1021 49.41 19.70 -4.95
N VAL A 1022 50.48 20.02 -5.66
CA VAL A 1022 51.84 19.96 -5.12
C VAL A 1022 51.86 20.95 -3.96
N PRO A 1023 52.21 20.55 -2.73
CA PRO A 1023 52.40 21.49 -1.65
C PRO A 1023 53.36 22.58 -2.12
N GLU A 1024 52.88 23.82 -2.16
CA GLU A 1024 53.73 24.95 -2.55
C GLU A 1024 54.98 24.94 -1.66
N PRO A 1025 56.18 25.24 -2.19
CA PRO A 1025 57.44 25.20 -1.46
C PRO A 1025 57.57 26.37 -0.46
N GLY A 1026 56.55 26.59 0.39
CA GLY A 1026 56.62 27.52 1.52
C GLY A 1026 57.65 27.09 2.57
N VAL A 1027 57.93 25.79 2.69
CA VAL A 1027 58.92 25.26 3.64
C VAL A 1027 60.36 25.61 3.21
N LEU A 1028 60.66 25.66 1.91
CA LEU A 1028 61.99 26.09 1.42
C LEU A 1028 62.19 27.60 1.54
N GLY A 1029 61.14 28.41 1.36
CA GLY A 1029 61.18 29.85 1.59
C GLY A 1029 61.46 30.19 3.06
N VAL A 1030 60.81 29.50 4.00
CA VAL A 1030 61.03 29.70 5.44
C VAL A 1030 62.40 29.17 5.89
N LEU A 1031 62.89 28.07 5.31
CA LEU A 1031 64.24 27.57 5.60
C LEU A 1031 65.34 28.49 5.03
N ALA A 1032 65.11 29.10 3.85
CA ALA A 1032 66.04 30.06 3.25
C ALA A 1032 66.10 31.38 4.03
N ILE A 1033 64.97 31.88 4.55
CA ILE A 1033 64.92 33.06 5.42
C ILE A 1033 65.54 32.74 6.80
N GLY A 1034 65.31 31.55 7.35
CA GLY A 1034 65.97 31.07 8.57
C GLY A 1034 67.49 30.93 8.43
N ALA A 1035 67.97 30.42 7.30
CA ALA A 1035 69.39 30.29 6.99
C ALA A 1035 70.06 31.65 6.74
N ALA A 1036 69.38 32.60 6.08
CA ALA A 1036 69.86 33.98 5.91
C ALA A 1036 69.94 34.74 7.24
N GLY A 1037 68.99 34.50 8.16
CA GLY A 1037 69.03 35.04 9.52
C GLY A 1037 70.17 34.48 10.37
N LEU A 1038 70.54 33.21 10.17
CA LEU A 1038 71.68 32.56 10.86
C LEU A 1038 73.04 32.98 10.28
N LEU A 1039 73.12 33.25 8.98
CA LEU A 1039 74.34 33.78 8.33
C LEU A 1039 74.54 35.29 8.60
N GLY A 1040 73.46 36.06 8.78
CA GLY A 1040 73.52 37.47 9.21
C GLY A 1040 73.99 37.67 10.65
N ARG A 1041 73.92 36.63 11.50
CA ARG A 1041 74.39 36.67 12.89
C ARG A 1041 75.90 36.39 13.05
N ARG A 1042 76.61 36.03 11.97
CA ARG A 1042 78.06 35.73 11.98
C ARG A 1042 78.96 36.88 11.49
N ARG A 1043 78.39 38.06 11.24
CA ARG A 1043 79.13 39.32 11.01
C ARG A 1043 78.63 40.44 11.92
N ARG A 1044 78.86 40.31 13.22
CA ARG A 1044 79.19 41.41 14.14
C ARG A 1044 80.24 40.91 15.12
#